data_AF-A0A432LQ90-F1
#
_entry.id   AF-A0A432LQ90-F1
#
_cell.length_a   1.000
_cell.length_b   1.000
_cell.length_c   1.000
_cell.angle_alpha   90.00
_cell.angle_beta   90.00
_cell.angle_gamma   90.00
#
_symmetry.space_group_name_H-M   'P 1'
#
loop_
_entity.id
_entity.type
_entity.pdbx_description
1 polymer ?
#
loop_
_entity_poly.entity_id
_entity_poly.type
_entity_poly.pdbx_seq_one_letter_code
_entity_poly.pdbx_strand_id
1 'polypeptide(L)'
;MKPDNPFAGQATTPRFFALAPLYDHLVARQVDIKFLNDDGTLRDGGVATVFTNIDIELWARRFLGDLDRFFVVSAPADVDGQRKFDETFAKALDGRRTVISGITNQLQGVFDYSISGTDPDPDCQKALQAARDALARLLHISLSTAYDISVIVQYDTPSCSDASDVPSSSYSQVNFSNTATAATFAATKISFDSGRALVHFFATPTDSEYRNANSDSEDSRTSGAESATCAHAVSSGHAFSNLHSGASPPGTWRVPVPLRTHPSLPVFREQIASPTFDPPNGLEQLPLWSYKLALVHELASQDTLEITTEFNLLNQPLQHGTASAGTDLFSALAQYIAVADKLWSALGDKSNQSTCYVNATKTFVDLATAIAENWCICSPQNISDRVLNDGSIAQINETLSVRVTYSEDGQFVESVSLIRDQLQFESRNIWPDVEVLLPDGVNVPFLAQESVPSSLNVVYMPKNGMAVPAHARQSLQLTWGGLSVSAFQNARSRMFVVRNEDLLYDSSHPAGSKKSTNPAFLLKTSHVTASSAVAPWIERNHPQDIGGDNLQEALQNAIQTLFPTNGLVANTKATWKLEYSYELTGSDASLTDSSPYRARVPVVFYPNASMAGIAEALASAGQHWIDTYLPAFDKGAWLLNVTLYSGLDSNAHPLFSADLFYPIKR
;
A
#
# COMPACT_ATOMS: atom_id res chain seq x y z
N MET A 1 5.34 -51.29 21.92
CA MET A 1 6.10 -50.43 20.99
C MET A 1 5.31 -49.15 20.82
N LYS A 2 5.79 -48.04 21.41
CA LYS A 2 5.33 -46.69 21.08
C LYS A 2 5.85 -46.37 19.68
N PRO A 3 5.06 -45.74 18.79
CA PRO A 3 5.60 -45.25 17.53
C PRO A 3 6.53 -44.06 17.82
N ASP A 4 7.75 -44.16 17.32
CA ASP A 4 8.75 -43.10 17.36
C ASP A 4 8.21 -41.86 16.65
N ASN A 5 8.21 -40.73 17.38
CA ASN A 5 7.82 -39.43 16.86
C ASN A 5 8.99 -38.90 16.00
N PRO A 6 8.83 -38.70 14.67
CA PRO A 6 9.93 -38.35 13.78
C PRO A 6 10.44 -36.91 13.92
N PHE A 7 9.99 -36.17 14.94
CA PHE A 7 10.34 -34.75 15.15
C PHE A 7 11.09 -34.45 16.45
N ALA A 8 11.65 -35.46 17.13
CA ALA A 8 12.60 -35.24 18.20
C ALA A 8 13.93 -34.70 17.62
N GLY A 9 14.04 -33.37 17.45
CA GLY A 9 15.28 -32.72 17.05
C GLY A 9 15.17 -31.49 16.13
N GLN A 10 13.96 -31.02 15.76
CA GLN A 10 13.85 -29.76 15.02
C GLN A 10 13.97 -28.54 15.93
N ALA A 11 14.89 -27.67 15.57
CA ALA A 11 15.04 -26.32 16.07
C ALA A 11 13.72 -25.55 16.10
N THR A 12 13.41 -24.95 17.25
CA THR A 12 12.29 -24.02 17.43
C THR A 12 12.52 -22.79 16.55
N THR A 13 11.59 -22.51 15.65
CA THR A 13 11.65 -21.29 14.82
C THR A 13 11.61 -20.05 15.72
N PRO A 14 12.47 -19.04 15.51
CA PRO A 14 12.44 -17.82 16.32
C PRO A 14 11.10 -17.10 16.23
N ARG A 15 10.70 -16.47 17.34
CA ARG A 15 9.56 -15.55 17.39
C ARG A 15 10.04 -14.12 17.27
N PHE A 16 9.25 -13.30 16.59
CA PHE A 16 9.57 -11.90 16.34
C PHE A 16 8.44 -11.05 16.89
N PHE A 17 8.77 -10.13 17.79
CA PHE A 17 7.82 -9.20 18.38
C PHE A 17 8.26 -7.76 18.12
N ALA A 18 7.32 -6.87 17.85
CA ALA A 18 7.61 -5.46 17.67
C ALA A 18 6.46 -4.62 18.25
N LEU A 19 6.72 -3.34 18.48
CA LEU A 19 5.67 -2.39 18.87
C LEU A 19 4.83 -2.07 17.64
N ALA A 20 3.55 -2.42 17.68
CA ALA A 20 2.62 -1.98 16.65
C ALA A 20 2.50 -0.45 16.68
N PRO A 21 2.40 0.20 15.52
CA PRO A 21 2.18 1.64 15.43
C PRO A 21 0.88 2.05 16.13
N LEU A 22 0.87 3.26 16.70
CA LEU A 22 -0.31 3.81 17.37
C LEU A 22 -1.47 4.04 16.39
N TYR A 23 -1.16 4.41 15.16
CA TYR A 23 -2.07 4.63 14.03
C TYR A 23 -1.48 3.98 12.78
N ASP A 24 -2.30 3.36 11.96
CA ASP A 24 -1.87 2.77 10.69
C ASP A 24 -1.74 3.82 9.56
N HIS A 25 -2.27 5.03 9.75
CA HIS A 25 -2.23 6.12 8.77
C HIS A 25 -1.84 7.46 9.38
N LEU A 26 -1.39 8.40 8.54
CA LEU A 26 -1.22 9.80 8.94
C LEU A 26 -2.59 10.45 9.20
N VAL A 27 -2.75 11.06 10.36
CA VAL A 27 -4.06 11.58 10.79
C VAL A 27 -4.28 13.00 10.25
N ALA A 28 -5.47 13.24 9.71
CA ALA A 28 -5.92 14.56 9.27
C ALA A 28 -7.34 14.84 9.78
N ARG A 29 -7.50 15.84 10.64
CA ARG A 29 -8.80 16.26 11.19
C ARG A 29 -8.72 17.58 11.95
N GLN A 30 -9.89 18.13 12.28
CA GLN A 30 -10.01 19.30 13.15
C GLN A 30 -10.14 18.89 14.62
N VAL A 31 -9.46 19.60 15.51
CA VAL A 31 -9.57 19.46 16.97
C VAL A 31 -9.68 20.85 17.60
N ASP A 32 -10.51 20.96 18.63
CA ASP A 32 -10.63 22.20 19.41
C ASP A 32 -9.51 22.27 20.45
N ILE A 33 -8.56 23.19 20.26
CA ILE A 33 -7.36 23.34 21.08
C ILE A 33 -7.53 24.47 22.10
N LYS A 34 -7.30 24.17 23.38
CA LYS A 34 -7.25 25.16 24.47
C LYS A 34 -5.83 25.69 24.64
N PHE A 35 -5.59 26.97 24.37
CA PHE A 35 -4.26 27.56 24.52
C PHE A 35 -3.88 27.84 25.98
N LEU A 36 -2.57 27.90 26.26
CA LEU A 36 -2.03 28.17 27.59
C LEU A 36 -2.03 29.68 27.91
N ASN A 37 -2.63 30.06 29.03
CA ASN A 37 -2.59 31.40 29.60
C ASN A 37 -1.22 31.71 30.22
N ASP A 38 -0.96 32.99 30.52
CA ASP A 38 0.30 33.41 31.15
C ASP A 38 0.42 32.98 32.62
N ASP A 39 -0.69 32.57 33.23
CA ASP A 39 -0.77 32.05 34.60
C ASP A 39 -0.55 30.52 34.69
N GLY A 40 -0.20 29.86 33.59
CA GLY A 40 0.06 28.42 33.53
C GLY A 40 -1.19 27.53 33.41
N THR A 41 -2.39 28.11 33.30
CA THR A 41 -3.65 27.37 33.11
C THR A 41 -4.05 27.28 31.63
N LEU A 42 -4.90 26.32 31.26
CA LEU A 42 -5.52 26.27 29.93
C LEU A 42 -6.72 27.23 29.88
N ARG A 43 -6.87 27.94 28.75
CA ARG A 43 -8.00 28.85 28.50
C ARG A 43 -9.33 28.09 28.45
N ASP A 44 -10.38 28.77 28.91
CA ASP A 44 -11.77 28.32 28.70
C ASP A 44 -12.18 28.44 27.22
N GLY A 45 -12.73 27.35 26.68
CA GLY A 45 -13.09 27.24 25.26
C GLY A 45 -11.90 26.86 24.35
N GLY A 46 -12.17 26.02 23.36
CA GLY A 46 -11.17 25.59 22.38
C GLY A 46 -11.26 26.39 21.08
N VAL A 47 -10.14 26.46 20.36
CA VAL A 47 -10.07 27.00 18.99
C VAL A 47 -9.95 25.84 18.02
N ALA A 48 -10.91 25.78 17.09
CA ALA A 48 -10.90 24.84 15.99
C ALA A 48 -9.60 24.93 15.19
N THR A 49 -8.75 23.91 15.31
CA THR A 49 -7.45 23.83 14.66
C THR A 49 -7.43 22.61 13.74
N VAL A 50 -7.11 22.81 12.47
CA VAL A 50 -7.03 21.74 11.47
C VAL A 50 -5.61 21.20 11.42
N PHE A 51 -5.49 19.89 11.57
CA PHE A 51 -4.25 19.14 11.42
C PHE A 51 -4.30 18.29 10.15
N THR A 52 -3.18 18.22 9.44
CA THR A 52 -3.04 17.44 8.20
C THR A 52 -1.73 16.68 8.20
N ASN A 53 -1.74 15.43 7.76
CA ASN A 53 -0.56 14.58 7.59
C ASN A 53 0.27 14.43 8.88
N ILE A 54 -0.39 14.24 10.03
CA ILE A 54 0.30 14.10 11.31
C ILE A 54 0.69 12.65 11.57
N ASP A 55 1.98 12.45 11.83
CA ASP A 55 2.51 11.22 12.42
C ASP A 55 2.42 11.30 13.95
N ILE A 56 1.60 10.42 14.53
CA ILE A 56 1.36 10.39 15.97
C ILE A 56 2.53 9.81 16.75
N GLU A 57 3.37 8.96 16.16
CA GLU A 57 4.56 8.44 16.84
C GLU A 57 5.56 9.55 17.13
N LEU A 58 5.70 10.55 16.25
CA LEU A 58 6.57 11.71 16.49
C LEU A 58 6.11 12.52 17.70
N TRP A 59 4.79 12.74 17.82
CA TRP A 59 4.20 13.43 18.97
C TRP A 59 4.33 12.61 20.25
N ALA A 60 4.09 11.30 20.17
CA ALA A 60 4.26 10.36 21.26
C ALA A 60 5.70 10.36 21.79
N ARG A 61 6.72 10.24 20.92
CA ARG A 61 8.14 10.28 21.29
C ARG A 61 8.51 11.57 22.01
N ARG A 62 8.06 12.72 21.49
CA ARG A 62 8.28 14.02 22.14
C ARG A 62 7.67 14.04 23.54
N PHE A 63 6.40 13.62 23.67
CA PHE A 63 5.72 13.55 24.97
C PHE A 63 6.43 12.62 25.95
N LEU A 64 6.88 11.44 25.53
CA LEU A 64 7.60 10.49 26.40
C LEU A 64 8.93 11.08 26.90
N GLY A 65 9.69 11.73 26.03
CA GLY A 65 10.92 12.44 26.42
C GLY A 65 10.65 13.57 27.41
N ASP A 66 9.57 14.32 27.20
CA ASP A 66 9.13 15.38 28.10
C ASP A 66 8.63 14.82 29.45
N LEU A 67 7.95 13.67 29.47
CA LEU A 67 7.54 12.99 30.70
C LEU A 67 8.75 12.49 31.50
N ASP A 68 9.75 11.88 30.86
CA ASP A 68 11.01 11.52 31.52
C ASP A 68 11.72 12.78 32.06
N ARG A 69 11.78 13.85 31.26
CA ARG A 69 12.35 15.15 31.68
C ARG A 69 11.64 15.71 32.90
N PHE A 70 10.32 15.58 32.98
CA PHE A 70 9.52 16.04 34.12
C PHE A 70 9.97 15.37 35.42
N PHE A 71 10.19 14.05 35.42
CA PHE A 71 10.67 13.33 36.60
C PHE A 71 12.11 13.66 36.98
N VAL A 72 12.98 13.96 36.00
CA VAL A 72 14.36 14.40 36.27
C VAL A 72 14.37 15.80 36.92
N VAL A 73 13.58 16.73 36.39
CA VAL A 73 13.55 18.14 36.86
C VAL A 73 12.77 18.30 38.16
N SER A 74 11.77 17.44 38.41
CA SER A 74 10.91 17.48 39.60
C SER A 74 11.41 16.58 40.75
N ALA A 75 12.58 15.96 40.61
CA ALA A 75 13.20 15.21 41.69
C ALA A 75 13.47 16.14 42.89
N PRO A 76 13.06 15.76 44.11
CA PRO A 76 13.03 16.69 45.24
C PRO A 76 14.45 17.05 45.70
N ALA A 77 14.78 18.33 45.54
CA ALA A 77 15.71 19.03 46.42
C ALA A 77 14.85 19.97 47.29
N ASP A 78 14.92 19.77 48.60
CA ASP A 78 14.26 20.51 49.70
C ASP A 78 12.83 20.16 50.15
N VAL A 79 12.67 20.18 51.48
CA VAL A 79 11.76 19.36 52.30
C VAL A 79 10.48 20.08 52.75
N ASP A 80 10.27 21.37 52.51
CA ASP A 80 9.22 22.13 53.24
C ASP A 80 7.90 22.43 52.49
N GLY A 81 7.61 21.77 51.35
CA GLY A 81 6.40 22.03 50.53
C GLY A 81 5.48 20.82 50.24
N GLN A 82 5.66 19.69 50.93
CA GLN A 82 5.35 18.34 50.43
C GLN A 82 3.88 18.03 50.05
N ARG A 83 2.85 18.31 50.85
CA ARG A 83 1.54 17.64 50.66
C ARG A 83 0.80 17.84 49.32
N LYS A 84 0.79 19.03 48.72
CA LYS A 84 0.10 19.27 47.42
C LYS A 84 0.92 18.84 46.22
N PHE A 85 2.25 18.83 46.38
CA PHE A 85 3.17 18.33 45.37
C PHE A 85 3.14 16.80 45.33
N ASP A 86 2.95 16.15 46.48
CA ASP A 86 2.83 14.69 46.61
C ASP A 86 1.66 14.11 45.82
N GLU A 87 0.46 14.73 45.86
CA GLU A 87 -0.71 14.26 45.10
C GLU A 87 -0.52 14.42 43.58
N THR A 88 0.02 15.56 43.15
CA THR A 88 0.26 15.85 41.73
C THR A 88 1.36 14.95 41.16
N PHE A 89 2.42 14.71 41.94
CA PHE A 89 3.50 13.80 41.59
C PHE A 89 3.04 12.33 41.58
N ALA A 90 2.21 11.92 42.55
CA ALA A 90 1.62 10.58 42.56
C ALA A 90 0.73 10.34 41.32
N LYS A 91 -0.07 11.33 40.92
CA LYS A 91 -0.88 11.28 39.69
C LYS A 91 0.00 11.18 38.43
N ALA A 92 1.10 11.92 38.38
CA ALA A 92 2.08 11.80 37.28
C ALA A 92 2.72 10.41 37.23
N LEU A 93 3.07 9.85 38.39
CA LEU A 93 3.67 8.50 38.49
C LEU A 93 2.69 7.41 38.07
N ASP A 94 1.41 7.56 38.42
CA ASP A 94 0.35 6.66 37.96
C ASP A 94 0.17 6.76 36.44
N GLY A 95 0.11 7.98 35.90
CA GLY A 95 0.10 8.22 34.45
C GLY A 95 1.29 7.56 33.74
N ARG A 96 2.50 7.66 34.30
CA ARG A 96 3.70 6.98 33.78
C ARG A 96 3.52 5.46 33.75
N ARG A 97 2.97 4.84 34.80
CA ARG A 97 2.73 3.39 34.83
C ARG A 97 1.68 2.98 33.81
N THR A 98 0.63 3.77 33.65
CA THR A 98 -0.41 3.55 32.63
C THR A 98 0.16 3.61 31.23
N VAL A 99 1.02 4.60 30.93
CA VAL A 99 1.73 4.69 29.64
C VAL A 99 2.64 3.48 29.41
N ILE A 100 3.42 3.06 30.43
CA ILE A 100 4.26 1.85 30.32
C ILE A 100 3.40 0.62 29.98
N SER A 101 2.29 0.42 30.70
CA SER A 101 1.37 -0.68 30.41
C SER A 101 0.82 -0.56 28.99
N GLY A 102 0.40 0.63 28.58
CA GLY A 102 -0.08 0.92 27.23
C GLY A 102 0.94 0.57 26.14
N ILE A 103 2.21 1.00 26.27
CA ILE A 103 3.29 0.66 25.34
C ILE A 103 3.55 -0.85 25.32
N THR A 104 3.62 -1.52 26.48
CA THR A 104 3.84 -2.97 26.51
C THR A 104 2.69 -3.75 25.87
N ASN A 105 1.45 -3.27 26.02
CA ASN A 105 0.29 -3.85 25.35
C ASN A 105 0.31 -3.65 23.83
N GLN A 106 1.04 -2.66 23.30
CA GLN A 106 1.27 -2.50 21.86
C GLN A 106 2.22 -3.55 21.28
N LEU A 107 3.00 -4.24 22.12
CA LEU A 107 3.86 -5.31 21.66
C LEU A 107 2.99 -6.44 21.08
N GLN A 108 3.25 -6.77 19.82
CA GLN A 108 2.56 -7.84 19.08
C GLN A 108 3.56 -8.71 18.33
N GLY A 109 3.13 -9.91 17.95
CA GLY A 109 3.90 -10.77 17.03
C GLY A 109 3.93 -10.15 15.63
N VAL A 110 5.12 -10.02 15.06
CA VAL A 110 5.34 -9.44 13.72
C VAL A 110 4.57 -10.21 12.65
N PHE A 111 4.51 -11.53 12.77
CA PHE A 111 3.68 -12.39 11.94
C PHE A 111 2.37 -12.76 12.64
N ASP A 112 1.39 -13.11 11.84
CA ASP A 112 0.20 -13.78 12.32
C ASP A 112 0.50 -15.24 12.66
N TYR A 113 0.76 -15.48 13.95
CA TYR A 113 0.98 -16.82 14.50
C TYR A 113 -0.33 -17.62 14.67
N SER A 114 -1.49 -17.04 14.32
CA SER A 114 -2.82 -17.67 14.42
C SER A 114 -3.30 -18.31 13.10
N ILE A 115 -2.69 -17.97 11.96
CA ILE A 115 -3.10 -18.47 10.63
C ILE A 115 -2.36 -19.76 10.23
N SER A 116 -3.13 -20.65 9.61
CA SER A 116 -2.92 -22.08 9.31
C SER A 116 -1.55 -22.50 8.73
N GLY A 117 -0.91 -23.43 9.45
CA GLY A 117 0.12 -24.34 8.95
C GLY A 117 0.62 -25.26 10.07
N THR A 118 0.38 -26.58 9.92
CA THR A 118 0.77 -27.77 10.72
C THR A 118 0.96 -27.77 12.24
N ASP A 119 1.11 -26.65 12.94
CA ASP A 119 0.93 -26.53 14.39
C ASP A 119 0.84 -25.04 14.77
N PRO A 120 -0.33 -24.50 15.19
CA PRO A 120 -0.41 -23.17 15.78
C PRO A 120 0.49 -23.13 17.02
N ASP A 121 1.37 -22.13 17.14
CA ASP A 121 2.34 -22.06 18.24
C ASP A 121 1.63 -21.82 19.59
N PRO A 122 1.44 -22.88 20.41
CA PRO A 122 0.59 -22.79 21.60
C PRO A 122 1.24 -21.97 22.72
N ASP A 123 2.55 -21.73 22.63
CA ASP A 123 3.32 -20.97 23.62
C ASP A 123 3.55 -19.51 23.19
N CYS A 124 3.06 -19.08 22.02
CA CYS A 124 3.22 -17.71 21.52
C CYS A 124 2.68 -16.65 22.50
N GLN A 125 1.54 -16.90 23.16
CA GLN A 125 0.99 -15.97 24.15
C GLN A 125 1.87 -15.83 25.40
N LYS A 126 2.44 -16.94 25.89
CA LYS A 126 3.39 -16.90 27.01
C LYS A 126 4.68 -16.18 26.61
N ALA A 127 5.18 -16.47 25.42
CA ALA A 127 6.34 -15.80 24.84
C ALA A 127 6.13 -14.29 24.73
N LEU A 128 4.96 -13.88 24.22
CA LEU A 128 4.58 -12.48 24.13
C LEU A 128 4.53 -11.81 25.51
N GLN A 129 3.96 -12.47 26.52
CA GLN A 129 3.93 -11.93 27.89
C GLN A 129 5.34 -11.77 28.46
N ALA A 130 6.25 -12.74 28.26
CA ALA A 130 7.64 -12.63 28.69
C ALA A 130 8.36 -11.45 28.00
N ALA A 131 8.12 -11.24 26.71
CA ALA A 131 8.66 -10.10 25.97
C ALA A 131 8.09 -8.76 26.47
N ARG A 132 6.80 -8.71 26.82
CA ARG A 132 6.16 -7.53 27.46
C ARG A 132 6.79 -7.20 28.80
N ASP A 133 7.03 -8.20 29.64
CA ASP A 133 7.66 -8.01 30.96
C ASP A 133 9.12 -7.55 30.82
N ALA A 134 9.84 -8.03 29.80
CA ALA A 134 11.19 -7.57 29.49
C ALA A 134 11.19 -6.10 29.05
N LEU A 135 10.27 -5.72 28.16
CA LEU A 135 10.09 -4.34 27.71
C LEU A 135 9.67 -3.42 28.85
N ALA A 136 8.70 -3.80 29.68
CA ALA A 136 8.22 -3.00 30.81
C ALA A 136 9.36 -2.54 31.72
N ARG A 137 10.33 -3.43 31.98
CA ARG A 137 11.50 -3.13 32.81
C ARG A 137 12.43 -2.10 32.16
N LEU A 138 12.61 -2.13 30.84
CA LEU A 138 13.37 -1.10 30.12
C LEU A 138 12.65 0.26 30.21
N LEU A 139 11.33 0.27 30.03
CA LEU A 139 10.52 1.49 30.08
C LEU A 139 10.45 2.11 31.48
N HIS A 140 10.55 1.29 32.54
CA HIS A 140 10.69 1.80 33.90
C HIS A 140 11.99 2.60 34.11
N ILE A 141 13.03 2.34 33.31
CA ILE A 141 14.28 3.11 33.34
C ILE A 141 14.12 4.39 32.52
N SER A 142 13.68 4.28 31.27
CA SER A 142 13.53 5.42 30.35
C SER A 142 12.41 5.15 29.35
N LEU A 143 11.37 5.99 29.34
CA LEU A 143 10.27 5.87 28.38
C LEU A 143 10.74 6.18 26.96
N SER A 144 11.73 7.06 26.81
CA SER A 144 12.30 7.40 25.51
C SER A 144 12.83 6.19 24.73
N THR A 145 13.25 5.12 25.42
CA THR A 145 13.80 3.91 24.78
C THR A 145 12.73 3.04 24.11
N ALA A 146 11.44 3.28 24.36
CA ALA A 146 10.34 2.49 23.81
C ALA A 146 10.40 2.38 22.29
N TYR A 147 10.55 3.53 21.62
CA TYR A 147 10.44 3.62 20.16
C TYR A 147 11.77 3.41 19.43
N ASP A 148 12.87 3.23 20.18
CA ASP A 148 14.20 2.93 19.63
C ASP A 148 14.36 1.42 19.35
N ILE A 149 13.59 0.57 20.03
CA ILE A 149 13.58 -0.88 19.80
C ILE A 149 12.78 -1.18 18.53
N SER A 150 13.41 -1.83 17.54
CA SER A 150 12.73 -2.19 16.28
C SER A 150 12.07 -3.57 16.36
N VAL A 151 12.81 -4.60 16.79
CA VAL A 151 12.31 -5.97 16.91
C VAL A 151 12.92 -6.67 18.12
N ILE A 152 12.11 -7.48 18.80
CA ILE A 152 12.54 -8.44 19.82
C ILE A 152 12.55 -9.82 19.16
N VAL A 153 13.75 -10.39 19.02
CA VAL A 153 13.94 -11.77 18.55
C VAL A 153 13.96 -12.69 19.78
N GLN A 154 13.18 -13.76 19.74
CA GLN A 154 13.05 -14.68 20.86
C GLN A 154 13.26 -16.14 20.44
N TYR A 155 14.09 -16.85 21.20
CA TYR A 155 14.38 -18.28 21.02
C TYR A 155 13.91 -19.09 22.23
N ASP A 156 13.41 -20.30 21.95
CA ASP A 156 13.21 -21.31 22.99
C ASP A 156 14.52 -22.08 23.20
N THR A 157 15.10 -21.99 24.38
CA THR A 157 16.27 -22.79 24.74
C THR A 157 15.86 -23.88 25.74
N PRO A 158 16.31 -25.14 25.57
CA PRO A 158 16.07 -26.17 26.57
C PRO A 158 16.75 -25.77 27.88
N SER A 159 15.98 -25.67 28.97
CA SER A 159 16.55 -25.35 30.28
C SER A 159 17.20 -26.61 30.87
N CYS A 160 18.51 -26.61 31.08
CA CYS A 160 19.13 -27.55 32.01
C CYS A 160 19.00 -26.95 33.41
N SER A 161 17.98 -27.36 34.16
CA SER A 161 17.90 -27.06 35.60
C SER A 161 17.65 -28.34 36.39
N ASP A 162 18.74 -28.97 36.84
CA ASP A 162 18.74 -29.72 38.11
C ASP A 162 19.33 -28.77 39.17
N ALA A 163 18.57 -27.75 39.59
CA ALA A 163 18.86 -27.01 40.83
C ALA A 163 17.70 -26.09 41.23
N SER A 164 17.39 -26.15 42.53
CA SER A 164 16.38 -25.49 43.36
C SER A 164 15.81 -24.11 43.00
N ASP A 165 14.55 -23.95 43.39
CA ASP A 165 13.67 -22.76 43.43
C ASP A 165 14.35 -21.43 43.83
N VAL A 166 15.00 -20.75 42.90
CA VAL A 166 15.24 -19.30 42.98
C VAL A 166 15.12 -18.66 41.58
N PRO A 167 14.21 -17.69 41.35
CA PRO A 167 14.18 -16.96 40.09
C PRO A 167 15.42 -16.07 39.99
N SER A 168 16.35 -16.42 39.11
CA SER A 168 17.54 -15.62 38.80
C SER A 168 17.41 -15.01 37.40
N SER A 169 17.56 -13.69 37.29
CA SER A 169 17.65 -12.99 36.01
C SER A 169 19.08 -12.56 35.76
N SER A 170 19.71 -13.07 34.70
CA SER A 170 21.05 -12.68 34.30
C SER A 170 21.00 -11.70 33.12
N TYR A 171 21.85 -10.66 33.17
CA TYR A 171 22.20 -9.82 32.02
C TYR A 171 23.53 -10.31 31.47
N SER A 172 23.58 -10.61 30.17
CA SER A 172 24.85 -10.86 29.47
C SER A 172 24.99 -9.91 28.29
N GLN A 173 26.22 -9.50 28.01
CA GLN A 173 26.59 -8.83 26.77
C GLN A 173 27.07 -9.90 25.78
N VAL A 174 26.46 -9.94 24.59
CA VAL A 174 26.92 -10.79 23.49
C VAL A 174 27.65 -9.89 22.50
N ASN A 175 28.94 -10.16 22.29
CA ASN A 175 29.71 -9.48 21.25
C ASN A 175 29.56 -10.26 19.94
N PHE A 176 28.96 -9.62 18.93
CA PHE A 176 28.78 -10.20 17.60
C PHE A 176 30.02 -9.93 16.75
N SER A 177 30.62 -10.98 16.18
CA SER A 177 31.83 -10.89 15.35
C SER A 177 31.48 -10.81 13.86
N ASN A 178 31.08 -9.63 13.38
CA ASN A 178 31.41 -9.21 12.01
C ASN A 178 31.15 -7.71 11.78
N THR A 179 32.17 -6.99 11.32
CA THR A 179 32.20 -5.54 11.11
C THR A 179 31.63 -5.13 9.75
N ALA A 180 30.41 -5.54 9.44
CA ALA A 180 29.64 -5.05 8.28
C ALA A 180 28.15 -4.89 8.59
N THR A 181 27.77 -4.74 9.87
CA THR A 181 26.42 -5.02 10.34
C THR A 181 25.44 -3.86 10.20
N ALA A 182 24.33 -4.15 9.51
CA ALA A 182 23.16 -3.32 9.29
C ALA A 182 22.20 -3.27 10.51
N ALA A 183 22.62 -3.73 11.70
CA ALA A 183 21.87 -3.64 12.96
C ALA A 183 22.75 -3.73 14.22
N THR A 184 22.31 -3.04 15.28
CA THR A 184 22.84 -3.10 16.65
C THR A 184 21.90 -3.94 17.52
N PHE A 185 22.45 -4.93 18.22
CA PHE A 185 21.71 -5.74 19.20
C PHE A 185 22.10 -5.30 20.61
N ALA A 186 21.10 -4.94 21.44
CA ALA A 186 21.30 -4.56 22.83
C ALA A 186 20.71 -5.63 23.76
N ALA A 187 21.53 -6.09 24.70
CA ALA A 187 21.22 -6.92 25.88
C ALA A 187 20.40 -8.22 25.67
N THR A 188 20.98 -9.35 26.10
CA THR A 188 20.26 -10.61 26.26
C THR A 188 19.64 -10.71 27.65
N LYS A 189 18.36 -11.09 27.71
CA LYS A 189 17.71 -11.49 28.96
C LYS A 189 17.15 -12.90 28.84
N ILE A 190 17.41 -13.69 29.88
CA ILE A 190 16.93 -15.06 30.01
C ILE A 190 15.83 -15.10 31.07
N SER A 191 14.63 -15.54 30.71
CA SER A 191 13.59 -15.90 31.68
C SER A 191 13.58 -17.42 31.84
N PHE A 192 13.70 -17.90 33.07
CA PHE A 192 13.58 -19.31 33.39
C PHE A 192 12.14 -19.63 33.77
N ASP A 193 11.50 -20.50 32.99
CA ASP A 193 10.30 -21.21 33.42
C ASP A 193 10.65 -22.71 33.54
N SER A 194 9.89 -23.44 34.33
CA SER A 194 10.11 -24.86 34.61
C SER A 194 10.11 -25.70 33.31
N GLY A 195 11.31 -25.96 32.77
CA GLY A 195 11.55 -26.83 31.61
C GLY A 195 12.01 -26.15 30.31
N ARG A 196 11.89 -24.82 30.16
CA ARG A 196 12.44 -24.04 29.01
C ARG A 196 12.83 -22.62 29.42
N ALA A 197 13.92 -22.12 28.85
CA ALA A 197 14.37 -20.74 29.05
C ALA A 197 14.17 -19.92 27.76
N LEU A 198 13.58 -18.74 27.88
CA LEU A 198 13.38 -17.81 26.77
C LEU A 198 14.51 -16.79 26.74
N VAL A 199 15.17 -16.64 25.59
CA VAL A 199 16.22 -15.63 25.39
C VAL A 199 15.69 -14.56 24.45
N HIS A 200 15.76 -13.30 24.89
CA HIS A 200 15.34 -12.14 24.10
C HIS A 200 16.56 -11.35 23.61
N PHE A 201 16.51 -10.91 22.36
CA PHE A 201 17.47 -9.97 21.75
C PHE A 201 16.72 -8.75 21.25
N PHE A 202 17.14 -7.54 21.66
CA PHE A 202 16.58 -6.28 21.14
C PHE A 202 17.42 -5.81 19.94
N ALA A 203 16.82 -5.77 18.76
CA ALA A 203 17.48 -5.39 17.51
C ALA A 203 17.07 -3.97 17.07
N THR A 204 18.05 -3.20 16.59
CA THR A 204 17.88 -1.87 15.98
C THR A 204 18.70 -1.79 14.70
N PRO A 205 18.13 -1.66 13.49
CA PRO A 205 18.91 -1.55 12.26
C PRO A 205 19.74 -0.25 12.23
N THR A 206 20.92 -0.27 11.60
CA THR A 206 21.78 0.91 11.42
C THR A 206 21.44 1.71 10.15
N ASP A 207 20.64 1.16 9.24
CA ASP A 207 20.13 1.84 8.04
C ASP A 207 18.71 1.33 7.70
N SER A 208 17.69 2.11 8.10
CA SER A 208 16.28 1.71 8.07
C SER A 208 15.57 1.94 6.74
N GLU A 209 16.16 2.68 5.80
CA GLU A 209 15.40 3.15 4.63
C GLU A 209 15.47 2.20 3.42
N TYR A 210 16.44 1.26 3.37
CA TYR A 210 16.75 0.54 2.12
C TYR A 210 16.85 -0.99 2.17
N ARG A 211 16.59 -1.67 3.30
CA ARG A 211 16.81 -3.13 3.38
C ARG A 211 15.58 -3.94 3.80
N ASN A 212 15.18 -4.86 2.91
CA ASN A 212 13.95 -5.64 3.02
C ASN A 212 14.01 -6.77 4.06
N ALA A 213 15.21 -7.17 4.45
CA ALA A 213 15.49 -8.07 5.55
C ALA A 213 17.01 -8.10 5.65
N ASN A 214 17.57 -8.06 6.86
CA ASN A 214 19.01 -8.32 6.98
C ASN A 214 19.26 -9.78 6.60
N SER A 215 19.81 -9.99 5.41
CA SER A 215 20.42 -11.25 5.01
C SER A 215 21.84 -11.31 5.58
N ASP A 216 21.95 -11.31 6.91
CA ASP A 216 23.24 -11.56 7.53
C ASP A 216 23.42 -13.08 7.61
N SER A 217 24.41 -13.58 6.89
CA SER A 217 24.93 -14.92 7.09
C SER A 217 25.49 -15.01 8.51
N GLU A 218 24.74 -15.61 9.42
CA GLU A 218 25.25 -16.04 10.72
C GLU A 218 26.24 -17.18 10.51
N ASP A 219 27.49 -16.85 10.20
CA ASP A 219 28.59 -17.80 10.32
C ASP A 219 29.07 -17.75 11.77
N SER A 220 28.34 -18.43 12.66
CA SER A 220 28.73 -18.54 14.06
C SER A 220 29.92 -19.49 14.19
N ARG A 221 31.12 -19.01 13.83
CA ARG A 221 32.36 -19.60 14.35
C ARG A 221 32.65 -18.94 15.69
N THR A 222 32.25 -19.59 16.77
CA THR A 222 32.87 -19.36 18.08
C THR A 222 34.34 -19.76 17.99
N SER A 223 35.21 -18.84 17.58
CA SER A 223 36.64 -18.97 17.79
C SER A 223 37.00 -18.24 19.08
N GLY A 224 37.31 -19.00 20.12
CA GLY A 224 38.06 -18.56 21.28
C GLY A 224 37.31 -17.73 22.32
N ALA A 225 36.46 -18.38 23.13
CA ALA A 225 36.38 -18.03 24.55
C ALA A 225 37.14 -19.13 25.31
N GLU A 226 38.17 -18.74 26.03
CA GLU A 226 39.13 -19.63 26.67
C GLU A 226 38.45 -20.69 27.55
N SER A 227 38.94 -21.92 27.38
CA SER A 227 38.60 -23.09 28.17
C SER A 227 39.00 -22.87 29.63
N ALA A 228 38.05 -22.95 30.56
CA ALA A 228 38.33 -23.10 31.98
C ALA A 228 37.55 -24.29 32.53
N THR A 229 38.29 -25.37 32.75
CA THR A 229 37.85 -26.62 33.37
C THR A 229 37.47 -26.43 34.84
N CYS A 230 36.51 -27.22 35.30
CA CYS A 230 36.08 -27.32 36.69
C CYS A 230 37.25 -27.63 37.64
N ALA A 231 37.44 -26.83 38.68
CA ALA A 231 38.14 -27.24 39.90
C ALA A 231 37.59 -26.50 41.13
N HIS A 232 37.37 -27.27 42.20
CA HIS A 232 36.84 -26.87 43.51
C HIS A 232 37.44 -25.59 44.12
N ALA A 233 36.61 -24.73 44.72
CA ALA A 233 36.80 -24.18 46.07
C ALA A 233 35.62 -23.29 46.52
N VAL A 234 35.30 -23.38 47.80
CA VAL A 234 34.22 -22.68 48.51
C VAL A 234 34.62 -21.23 48.84
N SER A 235 33.65 -20.33 48.71
CA SER A 235 33.35 -19.15 49.55
C SER A 235 33.22 -17.82 48.81
N SER A 236 32.09 -17.16 49.09
CA SER A 236 31.84 -15.72 49.00
C SER A 236 31.81 -15.07 47.60
N GLY A 237 30.60 -14.77 47.13
CA GLY A 237 30.34 -13.91 45.96
C GLY A 237 29.74 -14.67 44.78
N HIS A 238 28.42 -14.87 44.76
CA HIS A 238 27.74 -15.65 43.74
C HIS A 238 27.63 -14.89 42.40
N ALA A 239 28.67 -14.98 41.58
CA ALA A 239 28.57 -14.88 40.13
C ALA A 239 28.42 -16.30 39.56
N PHE A 240 27.20 -16.68 39.14
CA PHE A 240 27.00 -17.90 38.36
C PHE A 240 27.15 -17.57 36.89
N SER A 241 28.34 -17.85 36.36
CA SER A 241 28.63 -17.85 34.93
C SER A 241 28.45 -19.27 34.38
N ASN A 242 28.03 -19.34 33.11
CA ASN A 242 28.14 -20.44 32.14
C ASN A 242 26.81 -21.09 31.71
N LEU A 243 26.28 -20.65 30.56
CA LEU A 243 25.43 -21.49 29.72
C LEU A 243 26.33 -22.45 28.91
N HIS A 244 25.90 -23.71 28.82
CA HIS A 244 26.50 -24.73 27.97
C HIS A 244 26.56 -24.29 26.50
N SER A 245 27.68 -24.60 25.84
CA SER A 245 27.95 -24.45 24.41
C SER A 245 27.19 -25.47 23.55
N GLY A 246 25.86 -25.45 23.59
CA GLY A 246 25.03 -26.46 22.92
C GLY A 246 23.96 -25.93 21.96
N ALA A 247 23.57 -24.66 22.06
CA ALA A 247 22.60 -24.07 21.14
C ALA A 247 23.34 -23.35 20.01
N SER A 248 23.77 -24.09 18.98
CA SER A 248 24.04 -23.44 17.70
C SER A 248 22.71 -22.84 17.20
N PRO A 249 22.67 -21.55 16.81
CA PRO A 249 21.51 -21.02 16.11
C PRO A 249 21.27 -21.90 14.86
N PRO A 250 20.05 -22.37 14.63
CA PRO A 250 19.77 -23.37 13.62
C PRO A 250 19.62 -22.70 12.25
N GLY A 251 20.71 -22.46 11.54
CA GLY A 251 20.69 -21.95 10.16
C GLY A 251 20.53 -20.43 10.02
N THR A 252 20.64 -19.94 8.79
CA THR A 252 20.54 -18.51 8.45
C THR A 252 19.09 -18.03 8.48
N TRP A 253 18.72 -17.25 9.50
CA TRP A 253 17.39 -16.65 9.61
C TRP A 253 17.40 -15.18 9.17
N ARG A 254 16.44 -14.80 8.33
CA ARG A 254 16.17 -13.39 8.01
C ARG A 254 15.30 -12.80 9.12
N VAL A 255 15.79 -11.77 9.80
CA VAL A 255 15.01 -11.04 10.81
C VAL A 255 14.07 -10.05 10.10
N PRO A 256 12.74 -10.22 10.20
CA PRO A 256 11.78 -9.29 9.63
C PRO A 256 11.73 -8.04 10.50
N VAL A 257 12.08 -6.88 9.95
CA VAL A 257 12.01 -5.60 10.66
C VAL A 257 10.89 -4.76 10.06
N PRO A 258 9.71 -4.66 10.71
CA PRO A 258 8.66 -3.76 10.26
C PRO A 258 9.13 -2.31 10.38
N LEU A 259 9.02 -1.57 9.29
CA LEU A 259 9.27 -0.13 9.31
C LEU A 259 8.12 0.60 10.01
N ARG A 260 8.47 1.59 10.83
CA ARG A 260 7.52 2.41 11.59
C ARG A 260 7.21 3.75 10.93
N THR A 261 8.01 4.13 9.95
CA THR A 261 7.78 5.34 9.15
C THR A 261 6.68 5.07 8.15
N HIS A 262 5.67 5.94 8.10
CA HIS A 262 4.62 5.82 7.10
C HIS A 262 5.18 5.88 5.68
N PRO A 263 4.63 5.09 4.74
CA PRO A 263 5.03 5.18 3.34
C PRO A 263 4.70 6.55 2.75
N SER A 264 5.46 6.94 1.72
CA SER A 264 5.20 8.18 1.00
C SER A 264 3.90 8.06 0.18
N LEU A 265 3.14 9.15 0.09
CA LEU A 265 1.93 9.19 -0.73
C LEU A 265 2.29 9.04 -2.22
N PRO A 266 1.61 8.15 -2.97
CA PRO A 266 1.79 8.05 -4.42
C PRO A 266 1.19 9.28 -5.11
N VAL A 267 1.78 9.69 -6.24
CA VAL A 267 1.37 10.90 -6.97
C VAL A 267 0.93 10.53 -8.38
N PHE A 268 -0.27 10.99 -8.79
CA PHE A 268 -0.70 10.87 -10.18
C PHE A 268 0.11 11.84 -11.03
N ARG A 269 0.73 11.32 -12.07
CA ARG A 269 1.32 12.15 -13.11
C ARG A 269 0.34 12.35 -14.25
N GLU A 270 -0.27 11.27 -14.69
CA GLU A 270 -1.10 11.29 -15.90
C GLU A 270 -2.06 10.10 -15.96
N GLN A 271 -3.23 10.33 -16.56
CA GLN A 271 -4.14 9.29 -17.05
C GLN A 271 -4.55 9.68 -18.47
N ILE A 272 -4.37 8.78 -19.43
CA ILE A 272 -4.69 9.02 -20.84
C ILE A 272 -5.52 7.87 -21.39
N ALA A 273 -6.49 8.20 -22.24
CA ALA A 273 -7.09 7.28 -23.19
C ALA A 273 -6.53 7.55 -24.59
N SER A 274 -5.96 6.53 -25.24
CA SER A 274 -5.44 6.65 -26.62
C SER A 274 -5.85 5.44 -27.46
N PRO A 275 -5.92 5.51 -28.79
CA PRO A 275 -6.09 4.33 -29.64
C PRO A 275 -5.00 3.28 -29.32
N THR A 276 -5.37 1.99 -29.28
CA THR A 276 -4.37 0.91 -29.05
C THR A 276 -3.49 0.74 -30.27
N PHE A 277 -4.10 0.78 -31.46
CA PHE A 277 -3.43 0.56 -32.73
C PHE A 277 -3.53 1.82 -33.60
N ASP A 278 -2.38 2.35 -34.00
CA ASP A 278 -2.28 3.47 -34.93
C ASP A 278 -1.04 3.31 -35.82
N PRO A 279 -1.19 2.89 -37.10
CA PRO A 279 -2.44 2.55 -37.77
C PRO A 279 -3.04 1.18 -37.33
N PRO A 280 -4.35 0.98 -37.48
CA PRO A 280 -5.01 -0.32 -37.25
C PRO A 280 -4.81 -1.28 -38.45
N ASN A 281 -4.71 -2.58 -38.17
CA ASN A 281 -4.51 -3.63 -39.20
C ASN A 281 -5.81 -4.29 -39.68
N GLY A 282 -6.94 -4.02 -39.03
CA GLY A 282 -8.22 -4.67 -39.31
C GLY A 282 -9.39 -3.99 -38.60
N LEU A 283 -10.61 -4.37 -38.98
CA LEU A 283 -11.85 -3.79 -38.47
C LEU A 283 -11.97 -3.95 -36.95
N GLU A 284 -11.55 -5.10 -36.42
CA GLU A 284 -11.54 -5.45 -35.01
C GLU A 284 -10.62 -4.57 -34.14
N GLN A 285 -9.62 -3.90 -34.75
CA GLN A 285 -8.68 -3.04 -34.03
C GLN A 285 -9.12 -1.57 -33.99
N LEU A 286 -10.05 -1.16 -34.85
CA LEU A 286 -10.55 0.21 -34.90
C LEU A 286 -11.12 0.71 -33.57
N PRO A 287 -11.99 -0.04 -32.87
CA PRO A 287 -12.65 0.41 -31.65
C PRO A 287 -11.80 0.18 -30.39
N LEU A 288 -10.56 -0.28 -30.53
CA LEU A 288 -9.71 -0.65 -29.40
C LEU A 288 -8.87 0.54 -28.92
N TRP A 289 -8.94 0.83 -27.63
CA TRP A 289 -8.18 1.87 -26.95
C TRP A 289 -7.36 1.31 -25.78
N SER A 290 -6.33 2.07 -25.41
CA SER A 290 -5.48 1.79 -24.28
C SER A 290 -5.72 2.82 -23.19
N TYR A 291 -5.91 2.34 -21.96
CA TYR A 291 -5.86 3.18 -20.78
C TYR A 291 -4.43 3.20 -20.24
N LYS A 292 -3.84 4.39 -20.14
CA LYS A 292 -2.48 4.60 -19.65
C LYS A 292 -2.53 5.34 -18.32
N LEU A 293 -1.91 4.77 -17.31
CA LEU A 293 -1.70 5.38 -16.00
C LEU A 293 -0.20 5.63 -15.80
N ALA A 294 0.20 6.87 -15.58
CA ALA A 294 1.54 7.20 -15.10
C ALA A 294 1.47 7.74 -13.68
N LEU A 295 2.27 7.16 -12.79
CA LEU A 295 2.36 7.55 -11.38
C LEU A 295 3.81 7.68 -10.96
N VAL A 296 4.02 8.45 -9.89
CA VAL A 296 5.33 8.64 -9.28
C VAL A 296 5.27 8.21 -7.82
N HIS A 297 6.14 7.27 -7.44
CA HIS A 297 6.24 6.80 -6.06
C HIS A 297 7.67 6.34 -5.74
N GLU A 298 8.07 6.49 -4.49
CA GLU A 298 9.33 5.94 -3.99
C GLU A 298 9.01 4.57 -3.38
N LEU A 299 9.06 3.53 -4.22
CA LEU A 299 8.69 2.17 -3.84
C LEU A 299 9.78 1.58 -2.95
N ALA A 300 9.71 1.81 -1.63
CA ALA A 300 10.58 1.09 -0.72
C ALA A 300 10.35 -0.41 -0.84
N SER A 301 11.36 -1.21 -0.52
CA SER A 301 11.30 -2.66 -0.73
C SER A 301 10.17 -3.35 0.08
N GLN A 302 9.74 -2.74 1.19
CA GLN A 302 8.61 -3.18 2.03
C GLN A 302 7.26 -2.56 1.62
N ASP A 303 7.22 -1.71 0.60
CA ASP A 303 6.01 -1.07 0.10
C ASP A 303 5.33 -1.93 -0.96
N THR A 304 4.03 -2.13 -0.78
CA THR A 304 3.10 -2.57 -1.82
C THR A 304 2.30 -1.37 -2.27
N LEU A 305 2.38 -1.05 -3.56
CA LEU A 305 1.51 -0.04 -4.15
C LEU A 305 0.25 -0.73 -4.69
N GLU A 306 -0.89 -0.42 -4.08
CA GLU A 306 -2.19 -0.92 -4.50
C GLU A 306 -2.81 0.04 -5.51
N ILE A 307 -3.12 -0.46 -6.70
CA ILE A 307 -3.74 0.30 -7.79
C ILE A 307 -5.07 -0.33 -8.12
N THR A 308 -6.15 0.41 -7.92
CA THR A 308 -7.49 0.05 -8.39
C THR A 308 -7.81 0.86 -9.63
N THR A 309 -7.98 0.19 -10.76
CA THR A 309 -8.52 0.79 -11.99
C THR A 309 -10.02 0.51 -12.05
N GLU A 310 -10.78 1.60 -12.09
CA GLU A 310 -12.22 1.67 -12.10
C GLU A 310 -12.68 1.96 -13.55
N PHE A 311 -13.59 1.16 -14.08
CA PHE A 311 -14.17 1.36 -15.41
C PHE A 311 -15.68 1.56 -15.34
N ASN A 312 -16.20 2.29 -16.33
CA ASN A 312 -17.62 2.59 -16.49
C ASN A 312 -18.23 3.25 -15.25
N LEU A 313 -17.62 4.36 -14.82
CA LEU A 313 -18.04 5.13 -13.66
C LEU A 313 -19.36 5.86 -13.92
N LEU A 314 -20.32 5.66 -13.00
CA LEU A 314 -21.61 6.37 -12.94
C LEU A 314 -21.59 7.40 -11.82
N ASN A 315 -21.92 8.66 -12.11
CA ASN A 315 -21.98 9.71 -11.09
C ASN A 315 -23.29 9.64 -10.29
N GLN A 316 -23.20 9.54 -8.96
CA GLN A 316 -24.32 9.74 -8.02
C GLN A 316 -24.15 11.04 -7.22
N PRO A 317 -25.25 11.65 -6.74
CA PRO A 317 -25.18 12.81 -5.88
C PRO A 317 -24.50 12.48 -4.54
N LEU A 318 -23.48 13.28 -4.19
CA LEU A 318 -22.70 13.19 -2.95
C LEU A 318 -23.60 13.26 -1.71
N GLN A 319 -23.46 12.28 -0.81
CA GLN A 319 -24.00 12.36 0.54
C GLN A 319 -22.87 12.74 1.51
N HIS A 320 -22.82 14.02 1.90
CA HIS A 320 -21.95 14.47 2.96
C HIS A 320 -22.57 14.13 4.32
N GLY A 321 -22.06 13.08 4.96
CA GLY A 321 -22.19 12.99 6.41
C GLY A 321 -21.18 13.94 7.06
N THR A 322 -21.48 14.45 8.25
CA THR A 322 -20.52 15.07 9.19
C THR A 322 -20.56 14.24 10.47
N ALA A 323 -19.47 13.57 10.83
CA ALA A 323 -19.33 12.88 12.10
C ALA A 323 -18.37 13.69 12.97
N SER A 324 -18.85 14.10 14.15
CA SER A 324 -18.02 14.69 15.20
C SER A 324 -17.35 13.55 15.97
N ALA A 325 -16.03 13.44 15.93
CA ALA A 325 -15.29 12.47 16.73
C ALA A 325 -15.15 12.95 18.18
N GLY A 326 -15.26 12.03 19.14
CA GLY A 326 -15.02 12.31 20.57
C GLY A 326 -13.53 12.52 20.88
N THR A 327 -13.21 12.76 22.15
CA THR A 327 -11.82 12.85 22.62
C THR A 327 -11.14 11.48 22.57
N ASP A 328 -10.01 11.37 21.87
CA ASP A 328 -9.17 10.17 21.78
C ASP A 328 -7.67 10.56 21.96
N LEU A 329 -6.75 9.60 21.71
CA LEU A 329 -5.31 9.81 21.82
C LEU A 329 -4.78 10.97 20.97
N PHE A 330 -5.23 11.07 19.72
CA PHE A 330 -4.84 12.16 18.84
C PHE A 330 -5.27 13.51 19.43
N SER A 331 -6.50 13.63 19.91
CA SER A 331 -6.98 14.90 20.49
C SER A 331 -6.17 15.27 21.74
N ALA A 332 -5.82 14.30 22.58
CA ALA A 332 -5.00 14.51 23.77
C ALA A 332 -3.56 14.94 23.43
N LEU A 333 -2.91 14.27 22.47
CA LEU A 333 -1.56 14.62 22.02
C LEU A 333 -1.55 15.97 21.28
N ALA A 334 -2.54 16.25 20.42
CA ALA A 334 -2.68 17.53 19.74
C ALA A 334 -2.76 18.69 20.74
N GLN A 335 -3.57 18.51 21.79
CA GLN A 335 -3.70 19.49 22.87
C GLN A 335 -2.38 19.71 23.61
N TYR A 336 -1.61 18.66 23.90
CA TYR A 336 -0.30 18.78 24.55
C TYR A 336 0.72 19.50 23.65
N ILE A 337 0.89 19.04 22.41
CA ILE A 337 1.89 19.56 21.47
C ILE A 337 1.66 21.05 21.19
N ALA A 338 0.40 21.49 21.08
CA ALA A 338 0.06 22.88 20.84
C ALA A 338 0.48 23.84 21.98
N VAL A 339 0.66 23.32 23.21
CA VAL A 339 1.01 24.14 24.39
C VAL A 339 2.37 23.82 24.97
N ALA A 340 3.04 22.75 24.54
CA ALA A 340 4.24 22.19 25.15
C ALA A 340 5.37 23.22 25.32
N ASP A 341 5.72 23.99 24.28
CA ASP A 341 6.84 24.94 24.35
C ASP A 341 6.60 26.06 25.39
N LYS A 342 5.39 26.62 25.41
CA LYS A 342 5.00 27.65 26.39
C LYS A 342 4.90 27.06 27.80
N LEU A 343 4.42 25.82 27.91
CA LEU A 343 4.32 25.09 29.17
C LEU A 343 5.71 24.81 29.77
N TRP A 344 6.65 24.34 28.96
CA TRP A 344 8.03 24.10 29.39
C TRP A 344 8.79 25.38 29.72
N SER A 345 8.45 26.50 29.08
CA SER A 345 8.97 27.81 29.46
C SER A 345 8.48 28.22 30.86
N ALA A 346 7.19 28.01 31.16
CA ALA A 346 6.62 28.27 32.49
C ALA A 346 7.19 27.34 33.58
N LEU A 347 7.49 26.08 33.24
CA LEU A 347 8.15 25.12 34.15
C LEU A 347 9.64 25.42 34.37
N GLY A 348 10.28 26.18 33.46
CA GLY A 348 11.68 26.57 33.52
C GLY A 348 11.97 27.78 34.43
N ASP A 349 10.97 28.64 34.65
CA ASP A 349 11.08 29.80 35.55
C ASP A 349 10.93 29.36 37.02
N LYS A 350 12.06 28.98 37.63
CA LYS A 350 12.14 28.52 39.03
C LYS A 350 12.14 29.66 40.05
N SER A 351 11.71 30.87 39.70
CA SER A 351 11.54 31.94 40.69
C SER A 351 10.51 31.49 41.74
N ASN A 352 11.02 31.13 42.93
CA ASN A 352 10.35 30.53 44.09
C ASN A 352 8.81 30.40 44.01
N GLN A 353 8.32 29.20 43.67
CA GLN A 353 6.93 28.77 43.89
C GLN A 353 5.86 29.76 43.39
N SER A 354 6.10 30.44 42.27
CA SER A 354 5.08 31.31 41.66
C SER A 354 3.81 30.51 41.36
N THR A 355 2.64 31.14 41.47
CA THR A 355 1.35 30.52 41.13
C THR A 355 1.35 29.96 39.70
N CYS A 356 2.09 30.59 38.79
CA CYS A 356 2.28 30.13 37.42
C CYS A 356 2.99 28.76 37.36
N TYR A 357 4.06 28.56 38.13
CA TYR A 357 4.77 27.27 38.18
C TYR A 357 3.85 26.13 38.67
N VAL A 358 3.12 26.35 39.75
CA VAL A 358 2.20 25.35 40.32
C VAL A 358 1.07 25.00 39.33
N ASN A 359 0.49 26.01 38.69
CA ASN A 359 -0.54 25.82 37.68
C ASN A 359 0.00 25.09 36.45
N ALA A 360 1.21 25.44 35.98
CA ALA A 360 1.86 24.77 34.86
C ALA A 360 2.17 23.30 35.17
N THR A 361 2.66 22.99 36.39
CA THR A 361 2.86 21.60 36.84
C THR A 361 1.55 20.82 36.83
N LYS A 362 0.47 21.40 37.36
CA LYS A 362 -0.85 20.76 37.35
C LYS A 362 -1.36 20.54 35.93
N THR A 363 -1.26 21.56 35.07
CA THR A 363 -1.64 21.48 33.65
C THR A 363 -0.87 20.38 32.92
N PHE A 364 0.45 20.27 33.12
CA PHE A 364 1.25 19.20 32.55
C PHE A 364 0.78 17.82 33.00
N VAL A 365 0.56 17.63 34.30
CA VAL A 365 0.10 16.34 34.85
C VAL A 365 -1.30 15.98 34.35
N ASP A 366 -2.22 16.94 34.28
CA ASP A 366 -3.57 16.71 33.75
C ASP A 366 -3.53 16.31 32.26
N LEU A 367 -2.67 16.94 31.46
CA LEU A 367 -2.44 16.55 30.06
C LEU A 367 -1.80 15.16 29.94
N ALA A 368 -0.79 14.88 30.77
CA ALA A 368 -0.12 13.58 30.80
C ALA A 368 -1.07 12.45 31.21
N THR A 369 -1.96 12.69 32.17
CA THR A 369 -3.02 11.75 32.55
C THR A 369 -3.99 11.52 31.40
N ALA A 370 -4.47 12.58 30.74
CA ALA A 370 -5.37 12.44 29.60
C ALA A 370 -4.73 11.64 28.45
N ILE A 371 -3.44 11.86 28.16
CA ILE A 371 -2.70 11.07 27.17
C ILE A 371 -2.59 9.61 27.63
N ALA A 372 -2.24 9.36 28.89
CA ALA A 372 -2.10 8.02 29.45
C ALA A 372 -3.41 7.22 29.38
N GLU A 373 -4.54 7.83 29.72
CA GLU A 373 -5.87 7.21 29.69
C GLU A 373 -6.32 6.82 28.26
N ASN A 374 -5.84 7.55 27.26
CA ASN A 374 -6.15 7.30 25.85
C ASN A 374 -5.06 6.51 25.12
N TRP A 375 -4.02 6.03 25.81
CA TRP A 375 -2.88 5.37 25.18
C TRP A 375 -3.21 3.94 24.75
N CYS A 376 -3.71 3.78 23.52
CA CYS A 376 -4.01 2.49 22.91
C CYS A 376 -3.74 2.49 21.40
N ILE A 377 -3.61 1.30 20.80
CA ILE A 377 -3.59 1.16 19.34
C ILE A 377 -4.95 1.59 18.82
N CYS A 378 -4.96 2.61 17.96
CA CYS A 378 -6.16 3.10 17.32
C CYS A 378 -6.37 2.35 16.01
N SER A 379 -7.18 1.27 16.04
CA SER A 379 -7.59 0.59 14.81
C SER A 379 -8.57 1.47 13.99
N PRO A 380 -8.45 1.50 12.65
CA PRO A 380 -9.32 2.30 11.77
C PRO A 380 -10.81 1.95 11.86
N GLN A 381 -11.21 0.83 12.48
CA GLN A 381 -12.64 0.53 12.72
C GLN A 381 -13.33 1.49 13.70
N ASN A 382 -12.56 2.24 14.51
CA ASN A 382 -13.12 3.23 15.45
C ASN A 382 -13.22 4.65 14.88
N ILE A 383 -12.62 4.89 13.71
CA ILE A 383 -12.75 6.16 13.00
C ILE A 383 -13.60 5.83 11.78
N SER A 384 -14.72 6.54 11.60
CA SER A 384 -15.39 6.52 10.31
C SER A 384 -14.44 7.17 9.30
N ASP A 385 -13.47 6.40 8.81
CA ASP A 385 -12.68 6.73 7.63
C ASP A 385 -13.66 6.75 6.47
N ARG A 386 -14.28 7.91 6.34
CA ARG A 386 -14.98 8.27 5.13
C ARG A 386 -13.89 8.38 4.09
N VAL A 387 -13.71 7.29 3.34
CA VAL A 387 -13.47 7.42 1.92
C VAL A 387 -14.45 8.51 1.48
N LEU A 388 -13.92 9.67 1.07
CA LEU A 388 -14.70 10.66 0.37
C LEU A 388 -15.24 9.94 -0.85
N ASN A 389 -16.41 9.34 -0.70
CA ASN A 389 -17.09 8.64 -1.76
C ASN A 389 -17.53 9.77 -2.67
N ASP A 390 -16.82 9.95 -3.79
CA ASP A 390 -17.05 11.06 -4.72
C ASP A 390 -18.37 10.92 -5.49
N GLY A 391 -19.22 9.98 -5.05
CA GLY A 391 -20.50 9.65 -5.65
C GLY A 391 -20.35 8.78 -6.88
N SER A 392 -19.13 8.54 -7.41
CA SER A 392 -18.95 7.69 -8.57
C SER A 392 -18.98 6.21 -8.17
N ILE A 393 -19.80 5.40 -8.86
CA ILE A 393 -19.81 3.94 -8.73
C ILE A 393 -19.26 3.35 -10.02
N ALA A 394 -18.16 2.62 -9.91
CA ALA A 394 -17.59 1.86 -11.00
C ALA A 394 -18.35 0.53 -11.19
N GLN A 395 -18.64 0.17 -12.44
CA GLN A 395 -19.26 -1.12 -12.73
C GLN A 395 -18.24 -2.26 -12.74
N ILE A 396 -16.97 -1.94 -13.01
CA ILE A 396 -15.90 -2.93 -13.13
C ILE A 396 -14.65 -2.37 -12.47
N ASN A 397 -14.08 -3.14 -11.56
CA ASN A 397 -12.85 -2.78 -10.84
C ASN A 397 -11.80 -3.86 -11.06
N GLU A 398 -10.57 -3.42 -11.26
CA GLU A 398 -9.39 -4.26 -11.25
C GLU A 398 -8.41 -3.71 -10.22
N THR A 399 -8.07 -4.51 -9.21
CA THR A 399 -7.04 -4.18 -8.23
C THR A 399 -5.77 -4.95 -8.53
N LEU A 400 -4.65 -4.24 -8.55
CA LEU A 400 -3.31 -4.77 -8.74
C LEU A 400 -2.42 -4.30 -7.59
N SER A 401 -1.76 -5.26 -6.94
CA SER A 401 -0.64 -4.96 -6.03
C SER A 401 0.64 -4.90 -6.85
N VAL A 402 1.35 -3.79 -6.76
CA VAL A 402 2.63 -3.56 -7.43
C VAL A 402 3.75 -3.63 -6.41
N ARG A 403 4.78 -4.45 -6.71
CA ARG A 403 5.98 -4.60 -5.88
C ARG A 403 7.23 -4.49 -6.72
N VAL A 404 8.29 -3.93 -6.14
CA VAL A 404 9.59 -3.76 -6.79
C VAL A 404 10.64 -4.54 -6.02
N THR A 405 11.44 -5.32 -6.76
CA THR A 405 12.63 -5.98 -6.22
C THR A 405 13.88 -5.27 -6.73
N TYR A 406 14.84 -5.09 -5.83
CA TYR A 406 16.12 -4.45 -6.11
C TYR A 406 17.25 -5.48 -6.16
N SER A 407 18.33 -5.14 -6.86
CA SER A 407 19.57 -5.91 -6.87
C SER A 407 20.15 -6.07 -5.46
N GLU A 408 21.04 -7.06 -5.25
CA GLU A 408 21.64 -7.34 -3.92
C GLU A 408 22.36 -6.13 -3.31
N ASP A 409 22.96 -5.28 -4.14
CA ASP A 409 23.62 -4.04 -3.73
C ASP A 409 22.65 -2.85 -3.57
N GLY A 410 21.37 -3.03 -3.88
CA GLY A 410 20.31 -2.03 -3.79
C GLY A 410 20.42 -0.90 -4.81
N GLN A 411 21.28 -1.02 -5.83
CA GLN A 411 21.54 0.06 -6.79
C GLN A 411 20.59 0.07 -7.99
N PHE A 412 19.97 -1.06 -8.32
CA PHE A 412 19.11 -1.19 -9.50
C PHE A 412 17.77 -1.85 -9.17
N VAL A 413 16.73 -1.46 -9.89
CA VAL A 413 15.46 -2.20 -9.96
C VAL A 413 15.68 -3.43 -10.82
N GLU A 414 15.53 -4.61 -10.22
CA GLU A 414 15.69 -5.90 -10.88
C GLU A 414 14.38 -6.38 -11.51
N SER A 415 13.26 -6.19 -10.83
CA SER A 415 11.95 -6.58 -11.35
C SER A 415 10.79 -5.79 -10.74
N VAL A 416 9.68 -5.76 -11.49
CA VAL A 416 8.37 -5.28 -11.04
C VAL A 416 7.41 -6.46 -11.06
N SER A 417 6.77 -6.76 -9.94
CA SER A 417 5.75 -7.81 -9.84
C SER A 417 4.36 -7.18 -9.77
N LEU A 418 3.43 -7.67 -10.57
CA LEU A 418 2.01 -7.32 -10.51
C LEU A 418 1.24 -8.52 -9.98
N ILE A 419 0.49 -8.34 -8.89
CA ILE A 419 -0.26 -9.40 -8.21
C ILE A 419 -1.75 -9.05 -8.22
N ARG A 420 -2.60 -10.05 -8.43
CA ARG A 420 -4.07 -9.97 -8.38
C ARG A 420 -4.60 -10.83 -7.24
N ASP A 421 -5.63 -10.37 -6.56
CA ASP A 421 -6.27 -11.13 -5.48
C ASP A 421 -7.11 -12.31 -5.98
N GLN A 422 -7.65 -12.21 -7.20
CA GLN A 422 -8.54 -13.20 -7.78
C GLN A 422 -8.28 -13.39 -9.28
N LEU A 423 -8.52 -14.60 -9.77
CA LEU A 423 -8.52 -14.87 -11.20
C LEU A 423 -9.67 -14.08 -11.83
N GLN A 424 -9.37 -13.23 -12.80
CA GLN A 424 -10.40 -12.50 -13.52
C GLN A 424 -11.29 -13.49 -14.29
N PHE A 425 -12.60 -13.19 -14.36
CA PHE A 425 -13.53 -13.91 -15.23
C PHE A 425 -12.96 -13.98 -16.66
N GLU A 426 -13.15 -15.13 -17.30
CA GLU A 426 -12.47 -15.73 -18.48
C GLU A 426 -12.24 -14.86 -19.74
N SER A 427 -12.61 -13.58 -19.77
CA SER A 427 -12.47 -12.68 -20.92
C SER A 427 -11.38 -11.61 -20.82
N ARG A 428 -10.72 -11.42 -19.65
CA ARG A 428 -9.73 -10.35 -19.43
C ARG A 428 -8.40 -10.80 -18.82
N ASN A 429 -7.88 -11.94 -19.27
CA ASN A 429 -6.56 -12.34 -18.80
C ASN A 429 -5.41 -11.56 -19.48
N ILE A 430 -5.54 -10.23 -19.58
CA ILE A 430 -4.55 -9.33 -20.15
C ILE A 430 -3.96 -8.56 -18.98
N TRP A 431 -2.67 -8.74 -18.76
CA TRP A 431 -1.90 -7.93 -17.81
C TRP A 431 -1.49 -6.62 -18.48
N PRO A 432 -1.41 -5.50 -17.74
CA PRO A 432 -0.97 -4.25 -18.34
C PRO A 432 0.51 -4.34 -18.73
N ASP A 433 0.90 -3.61 -19.77
CA ASP A 433 2.32 -3.38 -20.06
C ASP A 433 2.91 -2.47 -18.98
N VAL A 434 4.17 -2.74 -18.61
CA VAL A 434 4.90 -2.01 -17.57
C VAL A 434 6.08 -1.27 -18.20
N GLU A 435 6.17 0.03 -17.96
CA GLU A 435 7.32 0.85 -18.31
C GLU A 435 7.77 1.68 -17.10
N VAL A 436 9.06 1.91 -16.97
CA VAL A 436 9.62 2.87 -16.00
C VAL A 436 10.22 4.04 -16.76
N LEU A 437 9.74 5.25 -16.49
CA LEU A 437 10.33 6.47 -17.02
C LEU A 437 11.46 6.93 -16.11
N LEU A 438 12.66 7.03 -16.68
CA LEU A 438 13.85 7.53 -16.02
C LEU A 438 13.84 9.08 -15.93
N PRO A 439 14.62 9.68 -15.00
CA PRO A 439 14.68 11.13 -14.84
C PRO A 439 15.13 11.92 -16.09
N ASP A 440 15.86 11.26 -17.00
CA ASP A 440 16.29 11.82 -18.28
C ASP A 440 15.18 11.81 -19.36
N GLY A 441 14.00 11.27 -19.03
CA GLY A 441 12.86 11.15 -19.93
C GLY A 441 12.84 9.89 -20.79
N VAL A 442 13.77 8.95 -20.57
CA VAL A 442 13.79 7.67 -21.30
C VAL A 442 12.80 6.68 -20.68
N ASN A 443 11.92 6.10 -21.51
CA ASN A 443 11.05 4.98 -21.11
C ASN A 443 11.80 3.65 -21.25
N VAL A 444 11.93 2.92 -20.13
CA VAL A 444 12.47 1.57 -20.09
C VAL A 444 11.31 0.59 -20.05
N PRO A 445 11.01 -0.15 -21.13
CA PRO A 445 10.01 -1.20 -21.11
C PRO A 445 10.47 -2.39 -20.27
N PHE A 446 9.53 -2.89 -19.46
CA PHE A 446 9.69 -4.12 -18.70
C PHE A 446 8.92 -5.24 -19.41
N LEU A 447 9.60 -6.36 -19.65
CA LEU A 447 9.04 -7.52 -20.34
C LEU A 447 8.54 -8.52 -19.30
N ALA A 448 7.28 -8.93 -19.45
CA ALA A 448 6.71 -10.01 -18.66
C ALA A 448 7.53 -11.30 -18.88
N GLN A 449 7.94 -11.94 -17.80
CA GLN A 449 8.43 -13.32 -17.88
C GLN A 449 7.28 -14.25 -18.25
N GLU A 450 7.58 -15.39 -18.89
CA GLU A 450 6.57 -16.38 -19.24
C GLU A 450 5.82 -16.85 -17.97
N SER A 451 4.60 -16.35 -17.80
CA SER A 451 3.71 -16.71 -16.72
C SER A 451 2.70 -17.74 -17.21
N VAL A 452 2.36 -18.73 -16.38
CA VAL A 452 1.23 -19.61 -16.66
C VAL A 452 -0.05 -18.75 -16.76
N PRO A 453 -0.94 -18.95 -17.75
CA PRO A 453 -2.13 -18.12 -17.92
C PRO A 453 -3.03 -18.04 -16.67
N SER A 454 -3.02 -19.06 -15.81
CA SER A 454 -3.78 -19.08 -14.54
C SER A 454 -3.01 -18.50 -13.34
N SER A 455 -1.95 -17.72 -13.56
CA SER A 455 -1.18 -17.12 -12.47
C SER A 455 -1.87 -15.86 -11.94
N LEU A 456 -1.85 -15.70 -10.62
CA LEU A 456 -2.27 -14.46 -9.94
C LEU A 456 -1.14 -13.43 -9.86
N ASN A 457 0.00 -13.70 -10.51
CA ASN A 457 1.18 -12.86 -10.46
C ASN A 457 1.94 -12.94 -11.79
N VAL A 458 2.37 -11.78 -12.30
CA VAL A 458 3.34 -11.66 -13.37
C VAL A 458 4.52 -10.83 -12.90
N VAL A 459 5.72 -11.37 -13.12
CA VAL A 459 6.99 -10.68 -12.87
C VAL A 459 7.50 -10.11 -14.18
N TYR A 460 7.81 -8.82 -14.18
CA TYR A 460 8.40 -8.13 -15.31
C TYR A 460 9.85 -7.78 -15.02
N MET A 461 10.71 -7.95 -16.02
CA MET A 461 12.12 -7.57 -15.96
C MET A 461 12.44 -6.45 -16.94
N PRO A 462 13.40 -5.56 -16.65
CA PRO A 462 13.89 -4.60 -17.63
C PRO A 462 14.31 -5.32 -18.92
N LYS A 463 13.93 -4.78 -20.08
CA LYS A 463 14.36 -5.35 -21.36
C LYS A 463 15.89 -5.43 -21.43
N ASN A 464 16.39 -6.56 -21.95
CA ASN A 464 17.81 -6.92 -21.97
C ASN A 464 18.74 -5.75 -22.32
N GLY A 465 19.73 -5.52 -21.47
CA GLY A 465 20.75 -4.48 -21.64
C GLY A 465 20.38 -3.10 -21.07
N MET A 466 19.18 -2.93 -20.51
CA MET A 466 18.79 -1.71 -19.80
C MET A 466 18.85 -1.92 -18.28
N ALA A 467 19.35 -0.92 -17.58
CA ALA A 467 19.40 -0.88 -16.12
C ALA A 467 18.57 0.30 -15.63
N VAL A 468 17.82 0.09 -14.55
CA VAL A 468 16.98 1.12 -13.93
C VAL A 468 17.57 1.40 -12.54
N PRO A 469 18.17 2.58 -12.32
CA PRO A 469 18.72 2.93 -11.01
C PRO A 469 17.63 2.92 -9.94
N ALA A 470 17.96 2.41 -8.76
CA ALA A 470 17.06 2.31 -7.61
C ALA A 470 16.81 3.65 -6.91
N HIS A 471 17.56 4.70 -7.24
CA HIS A 471 17.57 5.95 -6.49
C HIS A 471 16.66 7.02 -7.13
N ALA A 472 15.87 7.66 -6.27
CA ALA A 472 14.81 8.64 -6.54
C ALA A 472 13.44 8.04 -6.91
N ARG A 473 12.39 8.85 -6.70
CA ARG A 473 11.00 8.51 -7.01
C ARG A 473 10.90 7.94 -8.43
N GLN A 474 10.42 6.71 -8.52
CA GLN A 474 10.25 6.00 -9.79
C GLN A 474 8.95 6.46 -10.45
N SER A 475 9.01 6.72 -11.75
CA SER A 475 7.82 7.00 -12.54
C SER A 475 7.40 5.70 -13.22
N LEU A 476 6.39 5.04 -12.68
CA LEU A 476 5.83 3.81 -13.23
C LEU A 476 4.70 4.16 -14.19
N GLN A 477 4.69 3.52 -15.37
CA GLN A 477 3.60 3.60 -16.33
C GLN A 477 3.01 2.21 -16.55
N LEU A 478 1.69 2.11 -16.37
CA LEU A 478 0.90 0.91 -16.64
C LEU A 478 -0.04 1.17 -17.81
N THR A 479 -0.05 0.27 -18.79
CA THR A 479 -0.89 0.40 -19.98
C THR A 479 -1.80 -0.82 -20.15
N TRP A 480 -3.10 -0.63 -20.01
CA TRP A 480 -4.11 -1.64 -20.35
C TRP A 480 -4.53 -1.42 -21.80
N GLY A 481 -4.02 -2.24 -22.72
CA GLY A 481 -4.35 -2.19 -24.14
C GLY A 481 -5.53 -3.08 -24.54
N GLY A 482 -6.08 -2.83 -25.73
CA GLY A 482 -7.10 -3.70 -26.32
C GLY A 482 -8.49 -3.56 -25.70
N LEU A 483 -8.78 -2.43 -25.06
CA LEU A 483 -10.09 -2.16 -24.46
C LEU A 483 -11.08 -1.75 -25.55
N SER A 484 -12.22 -2.42 -25.68
CA SER A 484 -13.25 -1.99 -26.63
C SER A 484 -14.02 -0.78 -26.11
N VAL A 485 -14.16 0.28 -26.92
CA VAL A 485 -14.96 1.47 -26.57
C VAL A 485 -16.42 1.14 -26.23
N SER A 486 -16.97 0.03 -26.73
CA SER A 486 -18.37 -0.34 -26.43
C SER A 486 -18.54 -0.96 -25.05
N ALA A 487 -17.49 -1.56 -24.51
CA ALA A 487 -17.50 -2.23 -23.21
C ALA A 487 -16.83 -1.42 -22.10
N PHE A 488 -15.94 -0.49 -22.48
CA PHE A 488 -15.18 0.36 -21.57
C PHE A 488 -15.23 1.79 -22.08
N GLN A 489 -16.14 2.58 -21.51
CA GLN A 489 -16.46 3.92 -22.00
C GLN A 489 -15.75 5.03 -21.23
N ASN A 490 -15.31 4.74 -20.01
CA ASN A 490 -14.40 5.60 -19.27
C ASN A 490 -13.59 4.76 -18.26
N ALA A 491 -12.49 5.35 -17.78
CA ALA A 491 -11.64 4.76 -16.76
C ALA A 491 -11.14 5.82 -15.78
N ARG A 492 -10.86 5.42 -14.55
CA ARG A 492 -10.20 6.21 -13.51
C ARG A 492 -9.38 5.28 -12.64
N SER A 493 -8.22 5.71 -12.17
CA SER A 493 -7.49 4.96 -11.15
C SER A 493 -7.53 5.62 -9.78
N ARG A 494 -7.46 4.77 -8.76
CA ARG A 494 -7.26 5.08 -7.35
C ARG A 494 -6.07 4.26 -6.86
N MET A 495 -5.27 4.84 -5.97
CA MET A 495 -4.09 4.17 -5.45
C MET A 495 -3.82 4.50 -3.99
N PHE A 496 -3.16 3.60 -3.30
CA PHE A 496 -2.64 3.78 -1.95
C PHE A 496 -1.46 2.84 -1.75
N VAL A 497 -0.67 3.08 -0.71
CA VAL A 497 0.50 2.26 -0.42
C VAL A 497 0.31 1.58 0.92
N VAL A 498 0.63 0.29 0.97
CA VAL A 498 0.68 -0.50 2.19
C VAL A 498 2.14 -0.91 2.43
N ARG A 499 2.70 -0.51 3.56
CA ARG A 499 4.03 -0.89 4.00
C ARG A 499 3.95 -2.07 4.97
N ASN A 500 4.98 -2.91 4.96
CA ASN A 500 5.14 -4.11 5.79
C ASN A 500 4.23 -5.29 5.41
N GLU A 501 3.50 -5.24 4.30
CA GLU A 501 2.53 -6.29 3.98
C GLU A 501 3.18 -7.68 3.84
N ASP A 502 4.29 -7.79 3.09
CA ASP A 502 5.11 -9.01 3.07
C ASP A 502 6.56 -8.69 3.47
N LEU A 503 6.87 -8.85 4.76
CA LEU A 503 8.24 -8.67 5.27
C LEU A 503 9.22 -9.76 4.82
N LEU A 504 8.72 -10.88 4.30
CA LEU A 504 9.51 -12.00 3.77
C LEU A 504 9.22 -12.24 2.29
N TYR A 505 8.95 -11.17 1.53
CA TYR A 505 8.72 -11.29 0.09
C TYR A 505 9.94 -11.90 -0.62
N ASP A 506 9.70 -12.94 -1.40
CA ASP A 506 10.67 -13.55 -2.31
C ASP A 506 10.10 -13.48 -3.74
N SER A 507 10.75 -12.72 -4.62
CA SER A 507 10.35 -12.56 -6.02
C SER A 507 10.52 -13.84 -6.84
N SER A 508 11.40 -14.75 -6.41
CA SER A 508 11.58 -16.05 -7.06
C SER A 508 10.49 -17.06 -6.68
N HIS A 509 9.88 -16.90 -5.50
CA HIS A 509 8.79 -17.73 -5.00
C HIS A 509 7.64 -16.90 -4.40
N PRO A 510 6.99 -16.04 -5.21
CA PRO A 510 6.01 -15.07 -4.70
C PRO A 510 4.75 -15.75 -4.13
N ALA A 511 4.45 -16.98 -4.58
CA ALA A 511 3.35 -17.83 -4.12
C ALA A 511 3.73 -18.83 -3.01
N GLY A 512 4.96 -18.77 -2.47
CA GLY A 512 5.40 -19.63 -1.37
C GLY A 512 4.52 -19.44 -0.12
N SER A 513 4.49 -20.44 0.77
CA SER A 513 3.78 -20.37 2.05
C SER A 513 4.43 -19.32 2.96
N LYS A 514 4.03 -18.06 2.79
CA LYS A 514 4.49 -16.93 3.60
C LYS A 514 3.77 -16.94 4.94
N LYS A 515 4.49 -16.69 6.03
CA LYS A 515 3.85 -16.24 7.27
C LYS A 515 3.29 -14.85 6.99
N SER A 516 1.97 -14.70 7.05
CA SER A 516 1.32 -13.40 6.84
C SER A 516 1.79 -12.41 7.91
N THR A 517 2.12 -11.18 7.54
CA THR A 517 2.42 -10.12 8.51
C THR A 517 1.16 -9.81 9.31
N ASN A 518 1.29 -9.65 10.62
CA ASN A 518 0.16 -9.28 11.46
C ASN A 518 -0.42 -7.91 11.00
N PRO A 519 -1.73 -7.81 10.74
CA PRO A 519 -2.38 -6.58 10.27
C PRO A 519 -2.08 -5.32 11.09
N ALA A 520 -1.74 -5.47 12.37
CA ALA A 520 -1.36 -4.37 13.25
C ALA A 520 -0.10 -3.61 12.80
N PHE A 521 0.76 -4.21 11.97
CA PHE A 521 1.99 -3.58 11.46
C PHE A 521 1.83 -2.98 10.06
N LEU A 522 0.66 -3.05 9.45
CA LEU A 522 0.44 -2.53 8.11
C LEU A 522 0.25 -1.02 8.16
N LEU A 523 1.22 -0.26 7.64
CA LEU A 523 1.11 1.20 7.53
C LEU A 523 0.56 1.57 6.16
N LYS A 524 -0.40 2.48 6.12
CA LYS A 524 -1.14 2.84 4.91
C LYS A 524 -1.10 4.34 4.65
N THR A 525 -1.03 4.71 3.38
CA THR A 525 -1.37 6.08 2.96
C THR A 525 -2.89 6.22 2.84
N SER A 526 -3.39 7.45 2.86
CA SER A 526 -4.73 7.74 2.33
C SER A 526 -4.82 7.35 0.86
N HIS A 527 -6.03 7.07 0.39
CA HIS A 527 -6.26 6.85 -1.04
C HIS A 527 -6.12 8.14 -1.82
N VAL A 528 -5.36 8.07 -2.91
CA VAL A 528 -5.27 9.11 -3.92
C VAL A 528 -6.13 8.65 -5.09
N THR A 529 -7.17 9.41 -5.41
CA THR A 529 -8.07 9.17 -6.55
C THR A 529 -7.82 10.24 -7.60
N ALA A 530 -7.75 9.86 -8.87
CA ALA A 530 -7.63 10.86 -9.93
C ALA A 530 -8.86 11.77 -9.97
N SER A 531 -8.65 13.05 -10.28
CA SER A 531 -9.70 14.07 -10.18
C SER A 531 -10.87 13.87 -11.15
N SER A 532 -10.63 13.16 -12.25
CA SER A 532 -11.62 12.94 -13.31
C SER A 532 -11.37 11.60 -14.00
N ALA A 533 -12.44 10.96 -14.46
CA ALA A 533 -12.34 9.83 -15.38
C ALA A 533 -11.93 10.31 -16.78
N VAL A 534 -11.19 9.48 -17.50
CA VAL A 534 -10.86 9.67 -18.92
C VAL A 534 -11.77 8.81 -19.78
N ALA A 535 -12.18 9.32 -20.94
CA ALA A 535 -12.95 8.60 -21.94
C ALA A 535 -12.17 8.58 -23.27
N PRO A 536 -12.22 7.47 -24.03
CA PRO A 536 -11.58 7.41 -25.34
C PRO A 536 -12.35 8.30 -26.33
N TRP A 537 -11.61 9.02 -27.17
CA TRP A 537 -12.12 9.61 -28.40
C TRP A 537 -11.26 9.15 -29.56
N ILE A 538 -11.78 8.21 -30.35
CA ILE A 538 -11.07 7.63 -31.49
C ILE A 538 -11.71 8.11 -32.79
N GLU A 539 -10.97 8.83 -33.62
CA GLU A 539 -11.39 9.19 -34.98
C GLU A 539 -10.58 8.40 -36.02
N ARG A 540 -11.27 7.67 -36.91
CA ARG A 540 -10.67 6.90 -38.01
C ARG A 540 -11.08 7.50 -39.34
N ASN A 541 -10.17 8.28 -39.93
CA ASN A 541 -10.44 9.08 -41.13
C ASN A 541 -10.21 8.33 -42.45
N HIS A 542 -9.70 7.10 -42.40
CA HIS A 542 -9.49 6.25 -43.57
C HIS A 542 -10.58 5.17 -43.64
N PRO A 543 -11.42 5.17 -44.70
CA PRO A 543 -12.47 4.17 -44.86
C PRO A 543 -11.92 2.74 -44.83
N GLN A 544 -12.57 1.86 -44.07
CA GLN A 544 -12.18 0.46 -43.91
C GLN A 544 -13.13 -0.45 -44.66
N ASP A 545 -12.58 -1.37 -45.45
CA ASP A 545 -13.39 -2.30 -46.24
C ASP A 545 -14.17 -3.27 -45.33
N ILE A 546 -15.46 -3.44 -45.62
CA ILE A 546 -16.32 -4.42 -44.96
C ILE A 546 -16.77 -5.50 -45.95
N GLY A 547 -16.85 -6.75 -45.47
CA GLY A 547 -17.15 -7.93 -46.28
C GLY A 547 -18.50 -8.58 -45.95
N GLY A 548 -19.17 -9.08 -46.99
CA GLY A 548 -20.42 -9.85 -46.91
C GLY A 548 -20.96 -10.15 -48.32
N ASP A 549 -21.91 -11.09 -48.42
CA ASP A 549 -22.55 -11.44 -49.69
C ASP A 549 -23.47 -10.33 -50.18
N ASN A 550 -24.09 -9.60 -49.24
CA ASN A 550 -24.90 -8.42 -49.49
C ASN A 550 -24.61 -7.32 -48.45
N LEU A 551 -25.17 -6.12 -48.66
CA LEU A 551 -24.96 -4.96 -47.78
C LEU A 551 -25.44 -5.25 -46.34
N GLN A 552 -26.57 -5.94 -46.16
CA GLN A 552 -27.10 -6.23 -44.83
C GLN A 552 -26.14 -7.13 -44.03
N GLU A 553 -25.66 -8.20 -44.65
CA GLU A 553 -24.69 -9.11 -44.02
C GLU A 553 -23.36 -8.40 -43.72
N ALA A 554 -22.87 -7.57 -44.65
CA ALA A 554 -21.63 -6.81 -44.43
C ALA A 554 -21.77 -5.83 -43.26
N LEU A 555 -22.89 -5.11 -43.17
CA LEU A 555 -23.18 -4.22 -42.05
C LEU A 555 -23.33 -4.99 -40.74
N GLN A 556 -24.02 -6.12 -40.75
CA GLN A 556 -24.23 -6.93 -39.55
C GLN A 556 -22.92 -7.49 -39.01
N ASN A 557 -22.07 -8.04 -39.88
CA ASN A 557 -20.73 -8.50 -39.52
C ASN A 557 -19.88 -7.35 -38.99
N ALA A 558 -19.88 -6.20 -39.67
CA ALA A 558 -19.08 -5.07 -39.26
C ALA A 558 -19.49 -4.50 -37.90
N ILE A 559 -20.79 -4.36 -37.65
CA ILE A 559 -21.32 -3.89 -36.37
C ILE A 559 -20.99 -4.87 -35.25
N GLN A 560 -21.11 -6.18 -35.49
CA GLN A 560 -20.79 -7.19 -34.50
C GLN A 560 -19.28 -7.25 -34.19
N THR A 561 -18.43 -7.02 -35.18
CA THR A 561 -16.96 -6.94 -35.00
C THR A 561 -16.56 -5.68 -34.25
N LEU A 562 -17.12 -4.52 -34.60
CA LEU A 562 -16.79 -3.24 -33.97
C LEU A 562 -17.36 -3.14 -32.54
N PHE A 563 -18.60 -3.60 -32.36
CA PHE A 563 -19.35 -3.44 -31.12
C PHE A 563 -20.04 -4.75 -30.74
N PRO A 564 -19.27 -5.75 -30.25
CA PRO A 564 -19.84 -7.01 -29.80
C PRO A 564 -20.93 -6.77 -28.75
N THR A 565 -22.03 -7.53 -28.84
CA THR A 565 -23.13 -7.47 -27.87
C THR A 565 -22.69 -7.88 -26.47
N ASN A 566 -21.68 -8.75 -26.36
CA ASN A 566 -21.09 -9.12 -25.08
C ASN A 566 -20.30 -7.94 -24.49
N GLY A 567 -20.67 -7.50 -23.29
CA GLY A 567 -20.03 -6.38 -22.60
C GLY A 567 -20.50 -5.00 -23.05
N LEU A 568 -21.40 -4.87 -24.02
CA LEU A 568 -21.94 -3.59 -24.46
C LEU A 568 -22.62 -2.84 -23.30
N VAL A 569 -22.15 -1.63 -22.99
CA VAL A 569 -22.75 -0.80 -21.94
C VAL A 569 -24.20 -0.45 -22.29
N ALA A 570 -25.10 -0.55 -21.31
CA ALA A 570 -26.50 -0.23 -21.51
C ALA A 570 -26.69 1.20 -22.02
N ASN A 571 -27.72 1.43 -22.85
CA ASN A 571 -28.04 2.72 -23.47
C ASN A 571 -26.99 3.30 -24.43
N THR A 572 -25.95 2.54 -24.78
CA THR A 572 -25.02 2.91 -25.85
C THR A 572 -25.79 3.10 -27.16
N LYS A 573 -25.58 4.25 -27.80
CA LYS A 573 -26.25 4.65 -29.06
C LYS A 573 -25.21 5.08 -30.07
N ALA A 574 -25.58 5.03 -31.34
CA ALA A 574 -24.72 5.49 -32.41
C ALA A 574 -25.50 6.32 -33.43
N THR A 575 -24.81 7.27 -34.05
CA THR A 575 -25.28 7.96 -35.25
C THR A 575 -24.73 7.25 -36.47
N TRP A 576 -25.60 6.96 -37.43
CA TRP A 576 -25.27 6.23 -38.66
C TRP A 576 -25.63 7.08 -39.87
N LYS A 577 -24.70 7.19 -40.82
CA LYS A 577 -24.91 7.89 -42.08
C LYS A 577 -24.49 6.97 -43.22
N LEU A 578 -25.42 6.66 -44.12
CA LEU A 578 -25.14 5.91 -45.33
C LEU A 578 -25.08 6.87 -46.51
N GLU A 579 -24.01 6.78 -47.29
CA GLU A 579 -23.79 7.57 -48.49
C GLU A 579 -23.49 6.64 -49.67
N TYR A 580 -24.04 6.96 -50.83
CA TYR A 580 -23.58 6.39 -52.09
C TYR A 580 -22.34 7.15 -52.54
N SER A 581 -21.28 6.42 -52.87
CA SER A 581 -20.01 6.93 -53.34
C SER A 581 -19.74 6.45 -54.76
N TYR A 582 -19.37 7.36 -55.65
CA TYR A 582 -18.97 7.03 -57.03
C TYR A 582 -17.57 7.56 -57.34
N GLU A 583 -16.70 6.69 -57.85
CA GLU A 583 -15.33 7.05 -58.21
C GLU A 583 -15.26 7.80 -59.57
N LEU A 584 -14.81 9.05 -59.52
CA LEU A 584 -14.73 9.96 -60.68
C LEU A 584 -13.44 9.80 -61.49
N THR A 585 -12.36 9.36 -60.84
CA THR A 585 -11.03 9.15 -61.44
C THR A 585 -10.52 7.78 -61.05
N GLY A 586 -10.05 6.99 -62.02
CA GLY A 586 -9.37 5.73 -61.71
C GLY A 586 -8.14 6.00 -60.85
N SER A 587 -7.89 5.16 -59.84
CA SER A 587 -6.62 5.20 -59.11
C SER A 587 -5.45 5.08 -60.09
N ASP A 588 -4.60 6.11 -60.14
CA ASP A 588 -3.40 6.06 -60.97
C ASP A 588 -2.40 5.14 -60.27
N ALA A 589 -2.25 3.91 -60.77
CA ALA A 589 -1.38 2.89 -60.19
C ALA A 589 0.11 3.29 -60.11
N SER A 590 0.47 4.45 -60.69
CA SER A 590 1.82 5.03 -60.64
C SER A 590 2.08 5.92 -59.42
N LEU A 591 1.05 6.29 -58.65
CA LEU A 591 1.15 7.11 -57.45
C LEU A 591 0.71 6.31 -56.22
N THR A 592 1.66 5.97 -55.36
CA THR A 592 1.44 5.14 -54.15
C THR A 592 0.54 5.77 -53.08
N ASP A 593 -0.04 6.96 -53.33
CA ASP A 593 -0.81 7.72 -52.33
C ASP A 593 -2.02 8.48 -52.92
N SER A 594 -2.39 8.27 -54.19
CA SER A 594 -3.57 8.94 -54.76
C SER A 594 -4.85 8.14 -54.48
N SER A 595 -5.53 8.45 -53.37
CA SER A 595 -6.90 8.00 -53.16
C SER A 595 -7.80 8.53 -54.29
N PRO A 596 -8.63 7.71 -54.95
CA PRO A 596 -9.46 8.17 -56.06
C PRO A 596 -10.44 9.24 -55.59
N TYR A 597 -10.66 10.27 -56.42
CA TYR A 597 -11.68 11.27 -56.14
C TYR A 597 -13.07 10.62 -56.21
N ARG A 598 -13.81 10.68 -55.12
CA ARG A 598 -15.13 10.07 -54.98
C ARG A 598 -16.20 11.15 -54.77
N ALA A 599 -17.24 11.15 -55.61
CA ALA A 599 -18.46 11.91 -55.36
C ALA A 599 -19.30 11.19 -54.31
N ARG A 600 -19.81 11.90 -53.29
CA ARG A 600 -20.63 11.34 -52.20
C ARG A 600 -22.04 11.92 -52.24
N VAL A 601 -23.03 11.05 -52.18
CA VAL A 601 -24.46 11.41 -52.14
C VAL A 601 -25.06 10.82 -50.87
N PRO A 602 -25.56 11.64 -49.93
CA PRO A 602 -26.24 11.15 -48.74
C PRO A 602 -27.49 10.35 -49.10
N VAL A 603 -27.66 9.17 -48.49
CA VAL A 603 -28.83 8.31 -48.68
C VAL A 603 -29.72 8.28 -47.46
N VAL A 604 -29.16 8.01 -46.28
CA VAL A 604 -29.93 8.03 -45.03
C VAL A 604 -29.07 8.45 -43.84
N PHE A 605 -29.72 9.06 -42.84
CA PHE A 605 -29.11 9.49 -41.59
C PHE A 605 -29.99 9.09 -40.40
N TYR A 606 -29.43 8.31 -39.48
CA TYR A 606 -30.08 7.85 -38.27
C TYR A 606 -29.32 8.38 -37.04
N PRO A 607 -29.72 9.52 -36.46
CA PRO A 607 -29.07 10.06 -35.26
C PRO A 607 -29.47 9.26 -34.01
N ASN A 608 -28.51 9.02 -33.13
CA ASN A 608 -28.72 8.40 -31.80
C ASN A 608 -29.57 7.11 -31.84
N ALA A 609 -29.37 6.29 -32.86
CA ALA A 609 -30.08 5.05 -33.06
C ALA A 609 -29.58 3.96 -32.11
N SER A 610 -30.47 3.03 -31.79
CA SER A 610 -30.11 1.78 -31.11
C SER A 610 -29.24 0.92 -32.03
N MET A 611 -28.33 0.14 -31.43
CA MET A 611 -27.51 -0.83 -32.14
C MET A 611 -28.35 -1.99 -32.72
N ALA A 612 -29.49 -2.30 -32.08
CA ALA A 612 -30.35 -3.40 -32.50
C ALA A 612 -31.13 -3.03 -33.78
N GLY A 613 -31.08 -3.90 -34.80
CA GLY A 613 -31.85 -3.75 -36.05
C GLY A 613 -31.32 -2.69 -37.04
N ILE A 614 -30.27 -1.95 -36.68
CA ILE A 614 -29.77 -0.84 -37.53
C ILE A 614 -29.17 -1.33 -38.86
N ALA A 615 -28.55 -2.50 -38.89
CA ALA A 615 -28.02 -3.10 -40.11
C ALA A 615 -29.11 -3.32 -41.17
N GLU A 616 -30.25 -3.88 -40.77
CA GLU A 616 -31.42 -4.10 -41.63
C GLU A 616 -32.04 -2.78 -42.09
N ALA A 617 -32.16 -1.79 -41.19
CA ALA A 617 -32.70 -0.47 -41.52
C ALA A 617 -31.83 0.30 -42.52
N LEU A 618 -30.49 0.23 -42.38
CA LEU A 618 -29.54 0.82 -43.31
C LEU A 618 -29.56 0.12 -44.68
N ALA A 619 -29.55 -1.22 -44.68
CA ALA A 619 -29.60 -2.00 -45.92
C ALA A 619 -30.90 -1.79 -46.69
N SER A 620 -32.04 -1.76 -45.99
CA SER A 620 -33.36 -1.47 -46.59
C SER A 620 -33.42 -0.08 -47.21
N ALA A 621 -32.83 0.93 -46.55
CA ALA A 621 -32.74 2.28 -47.10
C ALA A 621 -31.84 2.35 -48.34
N GLY A 622 -30.70 1.64 -48.32
CA GLY A 622 -29.82 1.51 -49.48
C GLY A 622 -30.50 0.84 -50.67
N GLN A 623 -31.25 -0.24 -50.43
CA GLN A 623 -32.01 -0.94 -51.47
C GLN A 623 -33.11 -0.05 -52.05
N HIS A 624 -33.91 0.61 -51.19
CA HIS A 624 -34.94 1.53 -51.63
C HIS A 624 -34.37 2.67 -52.50
N TRP A 625 -33.18 3.17 -52.16
CA TRP A 625 -32.49 4.18 -52.95
C TRP A 625 -32.04 3.65 -54.32
N ILE A 626 -31.48 2.44 -54.37
CA ILE A 626 -31.13 1.77 -55.64
C ILE A 626 -32.36 1.63 -56.53
N ASP A 627 -33.48 1.16 -55.98
CA ASP A 627 -34.72 0.93 -56.74
C ASP A 627 -35.32 2.25 -57.27
N THR A 628 -35.10 3.35 -56.56
CA THR A 628 -35.64 4.68 -56.91
C THR A 628 -34.79 5.40 -57.95
N TYR A 629 -33.46 5.36 -57.80
CA TYR A 629 -32.54 6.21 -58.56
C TYR A 629 -31.72 5.46 -59.62
N LEU A 630 -31.73 4.12 -59.61
CA LEU A 630 -31.01 3.27 -60.56
C LEU A 630 -29.54 3.71 -60.77
N PRO A 631 -28.73 3.78 -59.70
CA PRO A 631 -27.37 4.28 -59.74
C PRO A 631 -26.42 3.40 -60.57
N ALA A 632 -25.26 3.94 -60.93
CA ALA A 632 -24.21 3.14 -61.53
C ALA A 632 -23.63 2.14 -60.50
N PHE A 633 -23.61 0.87 -60.88
CA PHE A 633 -23.03 -0.21 -60.08
C PHE A 633 -21.51 -0.31 -60.29
N ASP A 634 -21.06 -0.13 -61.53
CA ASP A 634 -19.64 -0.07 -61.85
C ASP A 634 -19.01 1.16 -61.19
N LYS A 635 -17.95 0.96 -60.40
CA LYS A 635 -17.28 1.98 -59.57
C LYS A 635 -18.15 2.62 -58.46
N GLY A 636 -19.34 2.07 -58.21
CA GLY A 636 -20.24 2.48 -57.13
C GLY A 636 -19.96 1.73 -55.83
N ALA A 637 -20.04 2.44 -54.70
CA ALA A 637 -19.82 1.88 -53.38
C ALA A 637 -20.74 2.53 -52.33
N TRP A 638 -20.97 1.82 -51.24
CA TRP A 638 -21.57 2.35 -50.02
C TRP A 638 -20.47 2.83 -49.08
N LEU A 639 -20.60 4.06 -48.59
CA LEU A 639 -19.79 4.60 -47.51
C LEU A 639 -20.67 4.76 -46.29
N LEU A 640 -20.30 4.14 -45.18
CA LEU A 640 -20.98 4.25 -43.89
C LEU A 640 -20.11 5.05 -42.94
N ASN A 641 -20.63 6.15 -42.42
CA ASN A 641 -20.05 6.81 -41.25
C ASN A 641 -20.81 6.39 -40.00
N VAL A 642 -20.08 5.96 -38.97
CA VAL A 642 -20.61 5.63 -37.66
C VAL A 642 -19.95 6.50 -36.61
N THR A 643 -20.74 7.05 -35.69
CA THR A 643 -20.25 7.71 -34.47
C THR A 643 -20.94 7.11 -33.25
N LEU A 644 -20.17 6.46 -32.37
CA LEU A 644 -20.64 5.83 -31.13
C LEU A 644 -20.63 6.85 -29.98
N TYR A 645 -21.66 6.83 -29.14
CA TYR A 645 -21.77 7.70 -27.96
C TYR A 645 -21.83 6.89 -26.66
N SER A 646 -21.28 7.47 -25.59
CA SER A 646 -21.35 6.97 -24.23
C SER A 646 -22.79 6.67 -23.80
N GLY A 647 -22.99 5.50 -23.19
CA GLY A 647 -24.22 5.10 -22.52
C GLY A 647 -24.23 5.42 -21.02
N LEU A 648 -23.11 5.91 -20.47
CA LEU A 648 -22.94 6.20 -19.04
C LEU A 648 -23.45 7.59 -18.64
N ASP A 649 -23.46 8.53 -19.59
CA ASP A 649 -23.88 9.91 -19.38
C ASP A 649 -25.06 10.28 -20.29
N SER A 650 -25.84 11.26 -19.82
CA SER A 650 -26.95 11.81 -20.60
C SER A 650 -26.50 12.75 -21.72
N ASN A 651 -25.23 13.15 -21.74
CA ASN A 651 -24.71 14.21 -22.58
C ASN A 651 -24.27 13.72 -23.96
N ALA A 652 -24.42 12.41 -24.24
CA ALA A 652 -24.02 11.78 -25.49
C ALA A 652 -22.59 12.16 -25.86
N HIS A 653 -21.64 11.92 -24.95
CA HIS A 653 -20.23 12.12 -25.23
C HIS A 653 -19.77 11.13 -26.33
N PRO A 654 -19.19 11.60 -27.45
CA PRO A 654 -18.80 10.71 -28.53
C PRO A 654 -17.51 9.96 -28.14
N LEU A 655 -17.44 8.66 -28.45
CA LEU A 655 -16.34 7.77 -28.05
C LEU A 655 -15.51 7.27 -29.24
N PHE A 656 -16.17 7.09 -30.38
CA PHE A 656 -15.56 6.51 -31.57
C PHE A 656 -16.25 7.02 -32.82
N SER A 657 -15.49 7.30 -33.88
CA SER A 657 -15.97 7.62 -35.21
C SER A 657 -15.14 6.91 -36.27
N ALA A 658 -15.79 6.29 -37.25
CA ALA A 658 -15.12 5.65 -38.37
C ALA A 658 -15.96 5.66 -39.65
N ASP A 659 -15.24 5.62 -40.77
CA ASP A 659 -15.80 5.38 -42.11
C ASP A 659 -15.59 3.91 -42.52
N LEU A 660 -16.64 3.26 -43.03
CA LEU A 660 -16.61 1.90 -43.57
C LEU A 660 -17.01 1.92 -45.05
N PHE A 661 -16.41 1.03 -45.84
CA PHE A 661 -16.56 0.96 -47.29
C PHE A 661 -17.08 -0.40 -47.74
N TYR A 662 -18.12 -0.43 -48.58
CA TYR A 662 -18.64 -1.65 -49.19
C TYR A 662 -18.84 -1.46 -50.70
N PRO A 663 -18.15 -2.20 -51.58
CA PRO A 663 -18.37 -2.11 -53.02
C PRO A 663 -19.73 -2.68 -53.39
N ILE A 664 -20.47 -2.00 -54.27
CA ILE A 664 -21.79 -2.50 -54.71
C ILE A 664 -21.58 -3.68 -55.65
N LYS A 665 -22.07 -4.85 -55.24
CA LYS A 665 -22.08 -6.08 -56.05
C LYS A 665 -23.40 -6.20 -56.81
N ARG A 666 -23.36 -6.86 -57.97
CA ARG A 666 -24.54 -7.19 -58.78
C ARG A 666 -25.26 -8.42 -58.27
#